data_AF-A0A7V4U3K7-F1
#
_entry.id   AF-A0A7V4U3K7-F1
#
_cell.length_a   1.000
_cell.length_b   1.000
_cell.length_c   1.000
_cell.angle_alpha   90.00
_cell.angle_beta   90.00
_cell.angle_gamma   90.00
#
_symmetry.space_group_name_H-M   'P 1'
#
loop_
_entity.id
_entity.type
_entity.pdbx_description
1 polymer ?
#
loop_
_entity_poly.entity_id
_entity_poly.type
_entity_poly.pdbx_seq_one_letter_code
_entity_poly.pdbx_strand_id
1 'polypeptide(L)'
;MRKTKFSGVIILLTFLFSFPALGDSSGEVLLVIGSDTAIWEGMNVGRFHCTYNQSLYTDPSRNAYAVMDPAFRADLVDSYGQPLKMTWWMMAGNIFRYATNTNVPVPNIMTLYLMKKYHGQNVLQNGDELTLHYHTFVWTDYDRDGQYYWNQAKSFPESLDDFNITLAQFLLEEQVFPVSFRSGWHYMDNDWQNYLDERILPYSLHNDYPHKRTEDPEPIDNIYDWSQAPSAFVPYHPDRDNYQIPGNSPGWQVRSAHIWRARVNDYMDTVFSAAQQGEDQVACFWAHLPESDFLENLQKIDSVAHHCETKYPGVKFRYCTAIEAMQRWRRGTDTIPPTLTFNDEIDGEDVYFLIESDETVFQQQPFVAVKNIYEDYTVLECMTTGKNQWKTVRPVALNSLVKAAVTVCDTMGNQSMQFISYLPDDAYIDNLDEGYAETYGNWSTSSAYSWGIDSRIAGLSTADSAGATWIYTVPQSTYYNIFIQFPDVADRAEQITFLISQNQVVVDTLEFQSLLPAKQWIYLTTVQSEEGSELSVQMRAAGKSEPGKYLAADVLKISALVRDKDIEMETGFIDFGQISIEDTVEYSLEIKNRGIQSLQISSITGLRGLVKVNDIFPVSVPPMSGISVPLTLFVTETGTQRDTLEIVSDDPRDPAILLPVTAEAMPYFHTIDNEDVEEYEEYGQWHTSVAQIYGPSSRYAWLNSNPLASARFHTKLKKNGTYDIYEIVPQTVNSTDDALYEIKVNGVLQASYHVNQNEGSGNWVKIGRLYLPAGSDIELWVKDTGNSTTGAVIRTDAVRFSLLEEGTAIDSREKGFASSFALAQNYPNPFNPRTTIEYTIPAKSSTPLLVRLTVYNALGQKIAVLVDEKKTAGRYTVTFDASGLASGVYYYRLNAGSFEQIRKMILLR
;
A
#
# COMPACT_ATOMS: atom_id res chain seq x y z
N MET A 1 46.25 7.13 -107.11
CA MET A 1 45.26 6.75 -106.08
C MET A 1 46.04 6.21 -104.88
N ARG A 2 45.72 6.67 -103.65
CA ARG A 2 46.29 6.33 -102.33
C ARG A 2 47.63 7.01 -101.93
N LYS A 3 47.59 7.47 -100.68
CA LYS A 3 48.38 8.52 -100.01
C LYS A 3 49.66 7.97 -99.37
N THR A 4 50.68 8.80 -99.40
CA THR A 4 51.91 8.79 -98.60
C THR A 4 51.65 8.99 -97.10
N LYS A 5 52.51 8.42 -96.24
CA LYS A 5 53.07 9.10 -95.05
C LYS A 5 54.32 8.38 -94.53
N PHE A 6 55.39 9.17 -94.35
CA PHE A 6 56.61 8.86 -93.62
C PHE A 6 56.64 9.73 -92.34
N SER A 7 57.18 9.13 -91.28
CA SER A 7 57.85 9.63 -90.06
C SER A 7 57.53 10.99 -89.39
N GLY A 8 57.52 10.95 -88.06
CA GLY A 8 57.74 12.11 -87.17
C GLY A 8 57.77 11.70 -85.69
N VAL A 9 58.96 11.76 -85.07
CA VAL A 9 59.23 11.60 -83.64
C VAL A 9 58.62 12.77 -82.85
N ILE A 10 58.02 12.52 -81.68
CA ILE A 10 57.64 13.57 -80.72
C ILE A 10 58.03 13.18 -79.29
N ILE A 11 58.70 14.16 -78.67
CA ILE A 11 59.23 14.31 -77.31
C ILE A 11 58.07 14.40 -76.31
N LEU A 12 58.14 13.66 -75.20
CA LEU A 12 57.18 13.77 -74.09
C LEU A 12 57.72 14.76 -73.03
N LEU A 13 57.06 15.91 -72.88
CA LEU A 13 57.28 16.85 -71.79
C LEU A 13 56.60 16.34 -70.51
N THR A 14 57.38 16.19 -69.44
CA THR A 14 56.90 16.05 -68.06
C THR A 14 56.38 17.40 -67.54
N PHE A 15 55.07 17.50 -67.32
CA PHE A 15 54.47 18.54 -66.48
C PHE A 15 54.49 18.06 -65.03
N LEU A 16 55.32 18.68 -64.20
CA LEU A 16 55.23 18.63 -62.74
C LEU A 16 53.98 19.43 -62.32
N PHE A 17 52.88 18.72 -62.04
CA PHE A 17 51.81 19.28 -61.23
C PHE A 17 52.22 19.14 -59.76
N SER A 18 52.66 20.26 -59.19
CA SER A 18 52.71 20.46 -57.74
C SER A 18 51.29 20.42 -57.20
N PHE A 19 50.90 19.28 -56.63
CA PHE A 19 49.74 19.22 -55.74
C PHE A 19 50.02 20.12 -54.54
N PRO A 20 49.08 20.99 -54.13
CA PRO A 20 49.19 21.63 -52.83
C PRO A 20 49.15 20.54 -51.76
N ALA A 21 50.08 20.60 -50.81
CA ALA A 21 50.01 19.80 -49.60
C ALA A 21 48.69 20.13 -48.88
N LEU A 22 47.75 19.18 -48.88
CA LEU A 22 46.64 19.16 -47.93
C LEU A 22 47.27 19.02 -46.55
N GLY A 23 47.00 19.97 -45.66
CA GLY A 23 47.43 19.88 -44.28
C GLY A 23 46.76 18.69 -43.60
N ASP A 24 47.57 17.74 -43.15
CA ASP A 24 47.21 16.60 -42.30
C ASP A 24 46.75 17.10 -40.93
N SER A 25 45.45 17.20 -40.68
CA SER A 25 44.92 17.09 -39.32
C SER A 25 43.84 16.02 -39.31
N SER A 26 44.13 14.89 -38.67
CA SER A 26 43.16 13.89 -38.27
C SER A 26 42.01 14.54 -37.48
N GLY A 27 40.80 14.03 -37.66
CA GLY A 27 39.63 14.38 -36.85
C GLY A 27 39.74 13.83 -35.43
N GLU A 28 38.88 14.32 -34.54
CA GLU A 28 38.81 13.91 -33.14
C GLU A 28 37.71 12.87 -32.90
N VAL A 29 37.96 11.91 -32.00
CA VAL A 29 36.94 10.96 -31.53
C VAL A 29 36.44 11.40 -30.15
N LEU A 30 35.20 11.85 -30.08
CA LEU A 30 34.51 12.23 -28.86
C LEU A 30 33.68 11.04 -28.38
N LEU A 31 34.16 10.37 -27.33
CA LEU A 31 33.59 9.13 -26.84
C LEU A 31 32.64 9.43 -25.67
N VAL A 32 31.35 9.30 -25.92
CA VAL A 32 30.30 9.41 -24.90
C VAL A 32 30.03 8.02 -24.36
N ILE A 33 30.41 7.80 -23.12
CA ILE A 33 30.11 6.57 -22.39
C ILE A 33 28.97 6.87 -21.44
N GLY A 34 27.89 6.10 -21.52
CA GLY A 34 26.75 6.34 -20.65
C GLY A 34 26.09 5.08 -20.13
N SER A 35 25.13 5.30 -19.23
CA SER A 35 24.39 4.25 -18.56
C SER A 35 22.91 4.53 -18.63
N ASP A 36 22.15 3.57 -19.17
CA ASP A 36 20.71 3.49 -18.95
C ASP A 36 20.48 3.00 -17.53
N THR A 37 20.26 3.96 -16.65
CA THR A 37 20.41 3.80 -15.21
C THR A 37 19.05 3.53 -14.59
N ALA A 38 18.79 2.25 -14.35
CA ALA A 38 17.49 1.74 -13.93
C ALA A 38 17.56 0.89 -12.66
N ILE A 39 16.40 0.48 -12.15
CA ILE A 39 16.26 -0.62 -11.18
C ILE A 39 15.32 -1.65 -11.79
N TRP A 40 15.82 -2.86 -12.05
CA TRP A 40 15.01 -3.95 -12.60
C TRP A 40 14.45 -4.87 -11.52
N GLU A 41 15.11 -4.90 -10.35
CA GLU A 41 14.72 -5.76 -9.25
C GLU A 41 13.41 -5.27 -8.63
N GLY A 42 12.35 -6.06 -8.84
CA GLY A 42 11.00 -5.74 -8.42
C GLY A 42 10.11 -5.15 -9.51
N MET A 43 10.67 -4.86 -10.68
CA MET A 43 9.89 -4.48 -11.87
C MET A 43 9.04 -5.66 -12.34
N ASN A 44 7.75 -5.43 -12.58
CA ASN A 44 6.85 -6.43 -13.15
C ASN A 44 5.81 -5.73 -14.03
N VAL A 45 5.95 -5.88 -15.35
CA VAL A 45 5.05 -5.25 -16.32
C VAL A 45 3.62 -5.78 -16.25
N GLY A 46 3.37 -6.96 -15.67
CA GLY A 46 2.03 -7.49 -15.43
C GLY A 46 1.41 -7.06 -14.09
N ARG A 47 2.03 -6.13 -13.35
CA ARG A 47 1.56 -5.66 -12.05
C ARG A 47 1.51 -4.14 -12.02
N PHE A 48 0.32 -3.58 -11.77
CA PHE A 48 0.13 -2.13 -11.70
C PHE A 48 1.03 -1.48 -10.63
N HIS A 49 0.97 -1.97 -9.39
CA HIS A 49 1.77 -1.46 -8.28
C HIS A 49 3.04 -2.28 -8.05
N CYS A 50 4.17 -1.85 -8.58
CA CYS A 50 5.48 -2.49 -8.37
C CYS A 50 6.13 -2.05 -7.04
N THR A 51 7.14 -2.79 -6.59
CA THR A 51 8.00 -2.42 -5.44
C THR A 51 9.44 -2.72 -5.82
N TYR A 52 10.32 -1.74 -5.70
CA TYR A 52 11.69 -1.81 -6.23
C TYR A 52 12.74 -1.95 -5.13
N ASN A 53 13.76 -2.75 -5.40
CA ASN A 53 14.90 -2.94 -4.50
C ASN A 53 15.97 -1.86 -4.74
N GLN A 54 16.33 -1.12 -3.70
CA GLN A 54 17.31 -0.04 -3.77
C GLN A 54 18.77 -0.51 -3.68
N SER A 55 19.00 -1.82 -3.45
CA SER A 55 20.33 -2.39 -3.19
C SER A 55 21.39 -2.01 -4.23
N LEU A 56 20.99 -1.76 -5.49
CA LEU A 56 21.92 -1.30 -6.52
C LEU A 56 22.71 -0.06 -6.11
N TYR A 57 22.07 0.87 -5.39
CA TYR A 57 22.67 2.14 -4.96
C TYR A 57 23.19 2.12 -3.53
N THR A 58 22.69 1.21 -2.69
CA THR A 58 22.98 1.19 -1.24
C THR A 58 23.94 0.10 -0.81
N ASP A 59 24.12 -0.97 -1.60
CA ASP A 59 25.04 -2.06 -1.28
C ASP A 59 26.44 -1.79 -1.89
N PRO A 60 27.48 -1.62 -1.06
CA PRO A 60 28.85 -1.35 -1.52
C PRO A 60 29.46 -2.42 -2.43
N SER A 61 28.89 -3.63 -2.47
CA SER A 61 29.37 -4.71 -3.34
C SER A 61 28.87 -4.61 -4.80
N ARG A 62 27.96 -3.68 -5.09
CA ARG A 62 27.30 -3.56 -6.39
C ARG A 62 27.90 -2.50 -7.31
N ASN A 63 27.50 -2.56 -8.57
CA ASN A 63 28.07 -1.76 -9.65
C ASN A 63 28.03 -0.26 -9.42
N ALA A 64 27.00 0.29 -8.77
CA ALA A 64 26.92 1.73 -8.52
C ALA A 64 28.07 2.22 -7.62
N TYR A 65 28.47 1.44 -6.61
CA TYR A 65 29.66 1.76 -5.80
C TYR A 65 30.95 1.49 -6.56
N ALA A 66 31.05 0.33 -7.20
CA ALA A 66 32.28 -0.09 -7.87
C ALA A 66 32.69 0.84 -9.03
N VAL A 67 31.74 1.35 -9.81
CA VAL A 67 32.02 2.32 -10.90
C VAL A 67 32.43 3.69 -10.36
N MET A 68 32.07 4.02 -9.12
CA MET A 68 32.39 5.29 -8.47
C MET A 68 33.74 5.23 -7.72
N ASP A 69 34.38 4.06 -7.67
CA ASP A 69 35.70 3.88 -7.08
C ASP A 69 36.75 4.72 -7.85
N PRO A 70 37.48 5.63 -7.16
CA PRO A 70 38.46 6.49 -7.82
C PRO A 70 39.60 5.72 -8.52
N ALA A 71 40.01 4.56 -8.01
CA ALA A 71 41.04 3.73 -8.64
C ALA A 71 40.50 3.07 -9.92
N PHE A 72 39.26 2.57 -9.89
CA PHE A 72 38.61 2.04 -11.09
C PHE A 72 38.51 3.10 -12.20
N ARG A 73 38.09 4.32 -11.86
CA ARG A 73 38.00 5.43 -12.82
C ARG A 73 39.36 5.91 -13.32
N ALA A 74 40.38 5.93 -12.47
CA ALA A 74 41.73 6.37 -12.84
C ALA A 74 42.46 5.40 -13.78
N ASP A 75 42.05 4.14 -13.85
CA ASP A 75 42.56 3.16 -14.81
C ASP A 75 41.97 3.34 -16.22
N LEU A 76 40.83 4.03 -16.34
CA LEU A 76 40.14 4.31 -17.61
C LEU A 76 40.42 5.75 -18.03
N VAL A 77 41.45 5.95 -18.85
CA VAL A 77 41.92 7.30 -19.24
C VAL A 77 41.91 7.49 -20.75
N ASP A 78 41.55 8.69 -21.18
CA ASP A 78 41.59 9.05 -22.59
C ASP A 78 43.03 9.27 -23.10
N SER A 79 43.16 9.57 -24.40
CA SER A 79 44.47 9.85 -25.02
C SER A 79 45.24 11.04 -24.41
N TYR A 80 44.60 11.82 -23.54
CA TYR A 80 45.13 13.00 -22.87
C TYR A 80 45.32 12.80 -21.36
N GLY A 81 45.11 11.58 -20.87
CA GLY A 81 45.23 11.22 -19.46
C GLY A 81 44.08 11.73 -18.58
N GLN A 82 42.94 12.10 -19.16
CA GLN A 82 41.74 12.44 -18.40
C GLN A 82 40.95 11.16 -18.07
N PRO A 83 40.55 10.96 -16.80
CA PRO A 83 39.71 9.83 -16.41
C PRO A 83 38.35 9.81 -17.13
N LEU A 84 37.74 8.63 -17.19
CA LEU A 84 36.40 8.39 -17.72
C LEU A 84 35.37 9.31 -17.07
N LYS A 85 34.66 10.08 -17.91
CA LYS A 85 33.40 10.74 -17.59
C LYS A 85 32.23 9.94 -18.12
N MET A 86 31.11 9.95 -17.41
CA MET A 86 29.89 9.25 -17.80
C MET A 86 28.70 10.18 -17.92
N THR A 87 27.80 9.84 -18.85
CA THR A 87 26.43 10.37 -18.87
C THR A 87 25.48 9.34 -18.29
N TRP A 88 24.85 9.68 -17.18
CA TRP A 88 23.87 8.84 -16.48
C TRP A 88 22.47 9.22 -16.94
N TRP A 89 21.87 8.42 -17.82
CA TRP A 89 20.46 8.55 -18.18
C TRP A 89 19.61 7.85 -17.12
N MET A 90 19.05 8.63 -16.21
CA MET A 90 18.32 8.17 -15.04
C MET A 90 16.89 7.77 -15.42
N MET A 91 16.54 6.51 -15.25
CA MET A 91 15.22 5.99 -15.58
C MET A 91 14.15 6.57 -14.65
N ALA A 92 13.07 7.07 -15.24
CA ALA A 92 11.89 7.56 -14.55
C ALA A 92 10.61 7.31 -15.37
N GLY A 93 9.45 7.64 -14.80
CA GLY A 93 8.15 7.56 -15.47
C GLY A 93 7.14 6.63 -14.78
N ASN A 94 5.96 6.52 -15.38
CA ASN A 94 4.75 5.90 -14.84
C ASN A 94 4.95 4.58 -14.07
N ILE A 95 5.78 3.67 -14.57
CA ILE A 95 6.03 2.37 -13.92
C ILE A 95 6.69 2.51 -12.53
N PHE A 96 7.36 3.63 -12.27
CA PHE A 96 7.88 4.03 -10.96
C PHE A 96 6.92 4.96 -10.22
N ARG A 97 6.18 5.81 -10.91
CA ARG A 97 5.20 6.73 -10.30
C ARG A 97 4.19 6.04 -9.40
N TYR A 98 3.71 4.86 -9.81
CA TYR A 98 2.73 4.06 -9.06
C TYR A 98 3.35 2.97 -8.18
N ALA A 99 4.67 3.02 -7.95
CA ALA A 99 5.35 2.08 -7.08
C ALA A 99 4.93 2.25 -5.61
N THR A 100 4.91 1.16 -4.86
CA THR A 100 4.57 1.15 -3.43
C THR A 100 5.76 1.45 -2.53
N ASN A 101 6.88 1.91 -3.09
CA ASN A 101 8.06 2.27 -2.32
C ASN A 101 7.74 3.46 -1.42
N THR A 102 7.81 3.26 -0.11
CA THR A 102 7.67 4.33 0.91
C THR A 102 9.03 4.83 1.41
N ASN A 103 10.12 4.29 0.86
CA ASN A 103 11.50 4.49 1.27
C ASN A 103 12.31 5.40 0.31
N VAL A 104 11.60 6.23 -0.45
CA VAL A 104 12.11 7.36 -1.23
C VAL A 104 11.05 8.49 -1.17
N PRO A 105 11.43 9.76 -1.35
CA PRO A 105 10.48 10.87 -1.30
C PRO A 105 9.44 10.81 -2.42
N VAL A 106 9.90 10.64 -3.67
CA VAL A 106 9.06 10.59 -4.87
C VAL A 106 9.44 9.36 -5.68
N PRO A 107 8.62 8.28 -5.67
CA PRO A 107 8.94 7.04 -6.36
C PRO A 107 9.24 7.21 -7.85
N ASN A 108 8.54 8.10 -8.55
CA ASN A 108 8.69 8.33 -9.99
C ASN A 108 10.14 8.63 -10.42
N ILE A 109 10.91 9.31 -9.56
CA ILE A 109 12.28 9.76 -9.84
C ILE A 109 13.31 9.02 -8.98
N MET A 110 12.95 7.85 -8.44
CA MET A 110 13.75 7.17 -7.41
C MET A 110 15.21 6.91 -7.80
N THR A 111 15.48 6.63 -9.08
CA THR A 111 16.85 6.35 -9.55
C THR A 111 17.73 7.60 -9.41
N LEU A 112 17.21 8.76 -9.78
CA LEU A 112 17.89 10.06 -9.65
C LEU A 112 18.14 10.41 -8.18
N TYR A 113 17.10 10.29 -7.35
CA TYR A 113 17.21 10.53 -5.91
C TYR A 113 18.30 9.65 -5.28
N LEU A 114 18.28 8.34 -5.54
CA LEU A 114 19.24 7.39 -4.98
C LEU A 114 20.67 7.64 -5.48
N MET A 115 20.84 7.94 -6.77
CA MET A 115 22.15 8.30 -7.32
C MET A 115 22.71 9.55 -6.64
N LYS A 116 21.90 10.61 -6.49
CA LYS A 116 22.35 11.84 -5.82
C LYS A 116 22.62 11.62 -4.34
N LYS A 117 21.75 10.90 -3.63
CA LYS A 117 21.88 10.63 -2.20
C LYS A 117 23.16 9.87 -1.85
N TYR A 118 23.46 8.81 -2.58
CA TYR A 118 24.57 7.91 -2.22
C TYR A 118 25.85 8.14 -3.03
N HIS A 119 25.76 8.73 -4.23
CA HIS A 119 26.89 8.86 -5.17
C HIS A 119 27.04 10.28 -5.74
N GLY A 120 26.24 11.26 -5.30
CA GLY A 120 26.23 12.60 -5.88
C GLY A 120 27.57 13.34 -5.79
N GLN A 121 28.32 13.16 -4.71
CA GLN A 121 29.67 13.73 -4.59
C GLN A 121 30.64 13.12 -5.61
N ASN A 122 30.57 11.81 -5.84
CA ASN A 122 31.40 11.13 -6.84
C ASN A 122 31.03 11.57 -8.25
N VAL A 123 29.73 11.70 -8.56
CA VAL A 123 29.23 12.24 -9.84
C VAL A 123 29.83 13.62 -10.11
N LEU A 124 29.78 14.54 -9.14
CA LEU A 124 30.36 15.88 -9.26
C LEU A 124 31.89 15.85 -9.43
N GLN A 125 32.59 15.04 -8.64
CA GLN A 125 34.06 14.93 -8.70
C GLN A 125 34.56 14.35 -10.02
N ASN A 126 33.82 13.39 -10.58
CA ASN A 126 34.13 12.81 -11.88
C ASN A 126 33.78 13.74 -13.05
N GLY A 127 32.98 14.79 -12.81
CA GLY A 127 32.43 15.62 -13.88
C GLY A 127 31.44 14.85 -14.76
N ASP A 128 30.73 13.89 -14.16
CA ASP A 128 29.68 13.11 -14.81
C ASP A 128 28.43 13.97 -15.04
N GLU A 129 27.62 13.61 -16.03
CA GLU A 129 26.33 14.24 -16.34
C GLU A 129 25.17 13.41 -15.78
N LEU A 130 24.21 14.05 -15.12
CA LEU A 130 22.91 13.44 -14.78
C LEU A 130 21.84 13.94 -15.74
N THR A 131 21.10 13.03 -16.35
CA THR A 131 20.02 13.37 -17.28
C THR A 131 18.91 12.30 -17.27
N LEU A 132 17.95 12.37 -18.19
CA LEU A 132 16.75 11.53 -18.23
C LEU A 132 16.89 10.33 -19.18
N HIS A 133 16.46 9.17 -18.69
CA HIS A 133 16.04 8.01 -19.48
C HIS A 133 14.54 7.80 -19.27
N TYR A 134 13.74 7.73 -20.33
CA TYR A 134 12.28 7.61 -20.18
C TYR A 134 11.70 6.53 -21.06
N HIS A 135 10.88 5.66 -20.47
CA HIS A 135 10.07 4.68 -21.18
C HIS A 135 8.62 5.16 -21.24
N THR A 136 7.97 5.02 -22.40
CA THR A 136 6.57 5.39 -22.62
C THR A 136 5.59 4.36 -22.04
N PHE A 137 5.78 3.93 -20.79
CA PHE A 137 4.92 2.93 -20.17
C PHE A 137 3.53 3.48 -19.87
N VAL A 138 2.50 2.75 -20.31
CA VAL A 138 1.08 3.00 -20.02
C VAL A 138 0.40 1.70 -19.57
N TRP A 139 -0.45 1.78 -18.54
CA TRP A 139 -1.18 0.61 -18.03
C TRP A 139 -2.43 0.37 -18.87
N THR A 140 -2.37 -0.58 -19.80
CA THR A 140 -3.42 -0.80 -20.81
C THR A 140 -3.65 -2.29 -21.08
N ASP A 141 -4.79 -2.57 -21.69
CA ASP A 141 -5.18 -3.84 -22.30
C ASP A 141 -5.54 -3.49 -23.76
N TYR A 142 -4.52 -3.41 -24.62
CA TYR A 142 -4.70 -2.97 -26.01
C TYR A 142 -5.41 -4.02 -26.87
N ASP A 143 -5.22 -5.31 -26.59
CA ASP A 143 -5.84 -6.40 -27.34
C ASP A 143 -7.25 -6.78 -26.84
N ARG A 144 -7.62 -6.29 -25.64
CA ARG A 144 -8.92 -6.43 -24.98
C ARG A 144 -9.21 -7.86 -24.53
N ASP A 145 -8.20 -8.63 -24.16
CA ASP A 145 -8.35 -9.99 -23.62
C ASP A 145 -8.67 -10.01 -22.11
N GLY A 146 -8.67 -8.85 -21.45
CA GLY A 146 -8.93 -8.68 -20.01
C GLY A 146 -7.67 -8.73 -19.14
N GLN A 147 -6.48 -8.86 -19.73
CA GLN A 147 -5.18 -8.80 -19.04
C GLN A 147 -4.52 -7.45 -19.32
N TYR A 148 -4.20 -6.74 -18.23
CA TYR A 148 -3.54 -5.45 -18.32
C TYR A 148 -2.03 -5.59 -18.10
N TYR A 149 -1.28 -4.77 -18.83
CA TYR A 149 0.16 -4.66 -18.71
C TYR A 149 0.61 -3.20 -18.72
N TRP A 150 1.79 -2.95 -18.15
CA TRP A 150 2.60 -1.78 -18.47
C TRP A 150 3.18 -1.97 -19.87
N ASN A 151 2.38 -1.59 -20.87
CA ASN A 151 2.76 -1.62 -22.27
C ASN A 151 3.59 -0.39 -22.62
N GLN A 152 4.53 -0.51 -23.55
CA GLN A 152 5.01 0.64 -24.30
C GLN A 152 3.83 1.27 -25.06
N ALA A 153 3.66 2.59 -24.93
CA ALA A 153 2.62 3.32 -25.62
C ALA A 153 2.78 3.24 -27.15
N LYS A 154 1.66 3.24 -27.87
CA LYS A 154 1.68 3.19 -29.33
C LYS A 154 2.08 4.53 -29.95
N SER A 155 1.77 5.64 -29.27
CA SER A 155 2.28 6.97 -29.60
C SER A 155 2.66 7.77 -28.35
N PHE A 156 3.62 8.69 -28.50
CA PHE A 156 4.07 9.56 -27.42
C PHE A 156 2.97 10.41 -26.76
N PRO A 157 1.95 10.93 -27.48
CA PRO A 157 0.84 11.65 -26.85
C PRO A 157 0.13 10.89 -25.71
N GLU A 158 0.12 9.56 -25.70
CA GLU A 158 -0.45 8.76 -24.59
C GLU A 158 0.37 8.87 -23.29
N SER A 159 1.64 9.28 -23.39
CA SER A 159 2.58 9.42 -22.28
C SER A 159 3.00 10.86 -21.99
N LEU A 160 2.51 11.85 -22.74
CA LEU A 160 2.95 13.25 -22.66
C LEU A 160 2.76 13.83 -21.24
N ASP A 161 1.61 13.57 -20.62
CA ASP A 161 1.32 14.09 -19.28
C ASP A 161 2.30 13.54 -18.24
N ASP A 162 2.61 12.25 -18.29
CA ASP A 162 3.57 11.65 -17.36
C ASP A 162 5.00 12.09 -17.65
N PHE A 163 5.37 12.25 -18.92
CA PHE A 163 6.67 12.79 -19.31
C PHE A 163 6.88 14.20 -18.73
N ASN A 164 5.86 15.06 -18.83
CA ASN A 164 5.89 16.42 -18.28
C ASN A 164 5.95 16.43 -16.75
N ILE A 165 5.18 15.57 -16.09
CA ILE A 165 5.22 15.44 -14.62
C ILE A 165 6.59 14.94 -14.17
N THR A 166 7.18 13.99 -14.89
CA THR A 166 8.52 13.47 -14.61
C THR A 166 9.58 14.57 -14.74
N LEU A 167 9.53 15.37 -15.80
CA LEU A 167 10.42 16.53 -15.98
C LEU A 167 10.22 17.60 -14.89
N ALA A 168 8.98 17.88 -14.51
CA ALA A 168 8.67 18.80 -13.43
C ALA A 168 9.25 18.32 -12.09
N GLN A 169 9.16 17.03 -11.80
CA GLN A 169 9.74 16.42 -10.59
C GLN A 169 11.26 16.42 -10.60
N PHE A 170 11.90 16.11 -11.73
CA PHE A 170 13.36 16.25 -11.91
C PHE A 170 13.82 17.68 -11.56
N LEU A 171 13.10 18.68 -12.07
CA LEU A 171 13.42 20.09 -11.84
C LEU A 171 13.15 20.51 -10.38
N LEU A 172 11.94 20.30 -9.86
CA LEU A 172 11.50 20.85 -8.58
C LEU A 172 12.09 20.13 -7.36
N GLU A 173 12.22 18.80 -7.43
CA GLU A 173 12.68 17.98 -6.30
C GLU A 173 14.20 17.79 -6.34
N GLU A 174 14.76 17.57 -7.52
CA GLU A 174 16.18 17.20 -7.66
C GLU A 174 17.04 18.27 -8.33
N GLN A 175 16.48 19.40 -8.78
CA GLN A 175 17.23 20.48 -9.43
C GLN A 175 18.07 19.98 -10.62
N VAL A 176 17.54 19.02 -11.37
CA VAL A 176 18.14 18.48 -12.59
C VAL A 176 17.14 18.66 -13.73
N PHE A 177 17.62 19.04 -14.91
CA PHE A 177 16.78 19.07 -16.09
C PHE A 177 17.57 18.61 -17.32
N PRO A 178 17.02 17.78 -18.20
CA PRO A 178 17.80 17.19 -19.28
C PRO A 178 18.19 18.22 -20.35
N VAL A 179 19.47 18.21 -20.73
CA VAL A 179 20.00 18.86 -21.95
C VAL A 179 20.32 17.82 -23.02
N SER A 180 20.68 16.62 -22.58
CA SER A 180 20.82 15.43 -23.43
C SER A 180 19.74 14.39 -23.10
N PHE A 181 19.37 13.50 -24.01
CA PHE A 181 18.31 12.51 -23.75
C PHE A 181 18.51 11.18 -24.47
N ARG A 182 18.09 10.09 -23.82
CA ARG A 182 17.97 8.76 -24.39
C ARG A 182 16.59 8.18 -24.13
N SER A 183 15.92 7.73 -25.18
CA SER A 183 14.63 7.05 -25.05
C SER A 183 14.80 5.59 -24.61
N GLY A 184 13.86 5.14 -23.78
CA GLY A 184 13.71 3.76 -23.36
C GLY A 184 13.48 2.84 -24.56
N TRP A 185 14.22 1.74 -24.61
CA TRP A 185 14.19 0.79 -25.73
C TRP A 185 14.39 1.41 -27.12
N HIS A 186 15.02 2.59 -27.20
CA HIS A 186 15.16 3.35 -28.45
C HIS A 186 13.84 3.70 -29.14
N TYR A 187 12.70 3.65 -28.46
CA TYR A 187 11.43 4.05 -29.06
C TYR A 187 11.39 5.54 -29.30
N MET A 188 10.93 5.92 -30.50
CA MET A 188 10.67 7.28 -30.91
C MET A 188 9.57 7.29 -31.96
N ASP A 189 8.77 8.35 -31.93
CA ASP A 189 7.93 8.79 -33.03
C ASP A 189 8.22 10.27 -33.35
N ASN A 190 7.60 10.79 -34.42
CA ASN A 190 7.81 12.19 -34.82
C ASN A 190 7.25 13.17 -33.79
N ASP A 191 6.16 12.83 -33.10
CA ASP A 191 5.53 13.73 -32.12
C ASP A 191 6.48 13.94 -30.93
N TRP A 192 7.13 12.87 -30.46
CA TRP A 192 8.12 12.96 -29.39
C TRP A 192 9.37 13.72 -29.84
N GLN A 193 9.91 13.41 -31.03
CA GLN A 193 11.08 14.10 -31.53
C GLN A 193 10.83 15.61 -31.65
N ASN A 194 9.69 16.00 -32.24
CA ASN A 194 9.32 17.39 -32.39
C ASN A 194 9.08 18.06 -31.03
N TYR A 195 8.49 17.36 -30.06
CA TYR A 195 8.32 17.88 -28.71
C TYR A 195 9.66 18.18 -28.03
N LEU A 196 10.62 17.26 -28.11
CA LEU A 196 11.97 17.46 -27.56
C LEU A 196 12.66 18.68 -28.20
N ASP A 197 12.66 18.72 -29.54
CA ASP A 197 13.35 19.76 -30.33
C ASP A 197 12.73 21.16 -30.16
N GLU A 198 11.43 21.25 -29.89
CA GLU A 198 10.75 22.53 -29.77
C GLU A 198 10.66 23.02 -28.31
N ARG A 199 10.56 22.10 -27.35
CA ARG A 199 10.14 22.44 -25.97
C ARG A 199 11.17 22.12 -24.90
N ILE A 200 12.05 21.14 -25.12
CA ILE A 200 12.82 20.56 -24.01
C ILE A 200 14.32 20.79 -24.17
N LEU A 201 14.96 20.19 -25.19
CA LEU A 201 16.41 20.01 -25.18
C LEU A 201 17.05 19.92 -26.57
N PRO A 202 18.35 20.28 -26.70
CA PRO A 202 19.05 20.30 -27.98
C PRO A 202 19.67 18.98 -28.42
N TYR A 203 19.92 18.00 -27.52
CA TYR A 203 20.76 16.84 -27.84
C TYR A 203 20.08 15.50 -27.54
N SER A 204 19.86 14.68 -28.57
CA SER A 204 19.29 13.33 -28.45
C SER A 204 20.29 12.26 -28.90
N LEU A 205 20.36 11.15 -28.17
CA LEU A 205 21.36 10.08 -28.37
C LEU A 205 20.69 8.70 -28.51
N HIS A 206 19.59 8.62 -29.24
CA HIS A 206 18.78 7.41 -29.30
C HIS A 206 18.74 6.71 -30.67
N ASN A 207 19.50 7.16 -31.68
CA ASN A 207 19.55 6.47 -32.98
C ASN A 207 20.23 5.08 -32.86
N ASP A 208 19.47 3.99 -33.07
CA ASP A 208 19.94 2.59 -33.02
C ASP A 208 20.12 1.95 -34.41
N TYR A 209 20.52 2.70 -35.45
CA TYR A 209 20.69 2.12 -36.79
C TYR A 209 21.50 0.80 -36.77
N PRO A 210 21.14 -0.24 -37.55
CA PRO A 210 20.03 -0.33 -38.52
C PRO A 210 18.77 -0.97 -37.93
N HIS A 211 18.62 -1.00 -36.61
CA HIS A 211 17.67 -1.87 -35.94
C HIS A 211 16.24 -1.36 -36.09
N LYS A 212 15.33 -2.32 -36.20
CA LYS A 212 13.89 -2.11 -36.27
C LYS A 212 13.19 -3.30 -35.66
N ARG A 213 12.17 -3.03 -34.84
CA ARG A 213 11.25 -4.03 -34.30
C ARG A 213 9.85 -3.46 -34.35
N THR A 214 8.94 -4.19 -34.99
CA THR A 214 7.54 -3.76 -35.22
C THR A 214 6.53 -4.77 -34.70
N GLU A 215 6.98 -5.75 -33.93
CA GLU A 215 6.10 -6.73 -33.30
C GLU A 215 5.53 -6.12 -32.04
N ASP A 216 4.20 -6.14 -31.92
CA ASP A 216 3.45 -5.55 -30.81
C ASP A 216 2.59 -6.54 -30.00
N PRO A 217 3.04 -7.78 -29.72
CA PRO A 217 2.28 -8.67 -28.83
C PRO A 217 2.29 -8.12 -27.40
N GLU A 218 1.15 -8.20 -26.70
CA GLU A 218 1.10 -7.82 -25.28
C GLU A 218 1.83 -8.86 -24.39
N PRO A 219 2.61 -8.43 -23.38
CA PRO A 219 2.98 -7.04 -23.07
C PRO A 219 3.88 -6.42 -24.16
N ILE A 220 3.49 -5.23 -24.63
CA ILE A 220 4.20 -4.52 -25.70
C ILE A 220 5.54 -4.03 -25.17
N ASP A 221 6.61 -4.58 -25.73
CA ASP A 221 7.97 -4.16 -25.45
C ASP A 221 8.75 -3.81 -26.72
N ASN A 222 9.58 -2.78 -26.61
CA ASN A 222 10.72 -2.56 -27.51
C ASN A 222 10.31 -2.59 -29.01
N ILE A 223 9.25 -1.84 -29.34
CA ILE A 223 8.87 -1.44 -30.70
C ILE A 223 9.66 -0.18 -31.04
N TYR A 224 10.28 -0.12 -32.22
CA TYR A 224 11.00 1.07 -32.72
C TYR A 224 11.46 0.86 -34.17
N ASP A 225 11.80 1.94 -34.87
CA ASP A 225 12.34 1.86 -36.24
C ASP A 225 13.46 2.89 -36.46
N TRP A 226 14.70 2.41 -36.53
CA TRP A 226 15.88 3.21 -36.90
C TRP A 226 16.49 2.74 -38.23
N SER A 227 15.74 2.01 -39.05
CA SER A 227 16.26 1.38 -40.26
C SER A 227 16.68 2.37 -41.35
N GLN A 228 16.15 3.59 -41.33
CA GLN A 228 16.49 4.66 -42.28
C GLN A 228 17.52 5.65 -41.73
N ALA A 229 17.94 5.49 -40.47
CA ALA A 229 18.77 6.48 -39.82
C ALA A 229 20.24 6.45 -40.27
N PRO A 230 20.98 7.55 -40.11
CA PRO A 230 22.40 7.58 -40.40
C PRO A 230 23.16 6.48 -39.63
N SER A 231 24.00 5.76 -40.36
CA SER A 231 24.91 4.76 -39.80
C SER A 231 26.20 5.37 -39.23
N ALA A 232 26.50 6.63 -39.54
CA ALA A 232 27.69 7.30 -39.02
C ALA A 232 27.48 7.73 -37.56
N PHE A 233 28.57 7.85 -36.81
CA PHE A 233 28.58 8.49 -35.48
C PHE A 233 28.82 9.99 -35.62
N VAL A 234 28.12 10.60 -36.57
CA VAL A 234 28.19 12.04 -36.87
C VAL A 234 26.83 12.63 -36.52
N PRO A 235 26.78 13.62 -35.62
CA PRO A 235 25.54 14.29 -35.26
C PRO A 235 24.81 14.86 -36.49
N TYR A 236 23.49 14.75 -36.51
CA TYR A 236 22.64 15.31 -37.56
C TYR A 236 21.40 15.99 -36.98
N HIS A 237 20.87 16.98 -37.67
CA HIS A 237 19.54 17.52 -37.38
C HIS A 237 18.48 16.57 -37.96
N PRO A 238 17.48 16.11 -37.19
CA PRO A 238 16.44 15.24 -37.73
C PRO A 238 15.48 16.00 -38.67
N ASP A 239 14.77 15.26 -39.51
CA ASP A 239 13.63 15.77 -40.28
C ASP A 239 12.35 15.76 -39.45
N ARG A 240 11.52 16.80 -39.62
CA ARG A 240 10.30 17.02 -38.83
C ARG A 240 9.23 15.95 -39.06
N ASP A 241 9.17 15.41 -40.27
CA ASP A 241 8.17 14.42 -40.69
C ASP A 241 8.76 12.99 -40.67
N ASN A 242 10.07 12.86 -40.49
CA ASN A 242 10.75 11.58 -40.35
C ASN A 242 12.02 11.72 -39.48
N TYR A 243 11.87 11.52 -38.18
CA TYR A 243 12.95 11.65 -37.20
C TYR A 243 14.22 10.83 -37.54
N GLN A 244 14.08 9.77 -38.34
CA GLN A 244 15.19 8.88 -38.69
C GLN A 244 16.21 9.59 -39.59
N ILE A 245 15.79 10.48 -40.49
CA ILE A 245 16.67 11.01 -41.55
C ILE A 245 17.16 12.44 -41.24
N PRO A 246 18.28 12.87 -41.85
CA PRO A 246 18.72 14.26 -41.77
C PRO A 246 17.71 15.26 -42.36
N GLY A 247 17.48 16.35 -41.63
CA GLY A 247 16.59 17.45 -41.97
C GLY A 247 17.08 18.77 -41.35
N ASN A 248 16.16 19.60 -40.87
CA ASN A 248 16.44 20.96 -40.39
C ASN A 248 15.80 21.28 -39.03
N SER A 249 15.35 20.29 -38.26
CA SER A 249 14.88 20.52 -36.90
C SER A 249 16.01 21.09 -36.02
N PRO A 250 15.72 21.93 -35.02
CA PRO A 250 16.75 22.63 -34.25
C PRO A 250 17.59 21.70 -33.37
N GLY A 251 17.03 20.59 -32.90
CA GLY A 251 17.75 19.59 -32.10
C GLY A 251 18.73 18.75 -32.93
N TRP A 252 19.64 18.09 -32.24
CA TRP A 252 20.64 17.19 -32.79
C TRP A 252 20.40 15.75 -32.37
N GLN A 253 20.73 14.85 -33.26
CA GLN A 253 20.65 13.41 -33.07
C GLN A 253 22.00 12.77 -33.23
N VAL A 254 22.31 11.84 -32.33
CA VAL A 254 23.55 11.07 -32.34
C VAL A 254 23.22 9.59 -32.30
N ARG A 255 23.94 8.82 -33.13
CA ARG A 255 23.89 7.36 -33.08
C ARG A 255 24.44 6.85 -31.76
N SER A 256 23.74 5.92 -31.14
CA SER A 256 24.21 5.21 -29.94
C SER A 256 24.15 3.71 -30.10
N ALA A 257 25.03 3.00 -29.41
CA ALA A 257 25.11 1.54 -29.49
C ALA A 257 25.43 0.90 -28.14
N HIS A 258 24.76 -0.21 -27.85
CA HIS A 258 25.05 -0.98 -26.63
C HIS A 258 26.43 -1.66 -26.69
N ILE A 259 27.21 -1.59 -25.61
CA ILE A 259 28.58 -2.11 -25.52
C ILE A 259 28.69 -3.65 -25.71
N TRP A 260 27.76 -4.47 -25.18
CA TRP A 260 27.90 -5.94 -25.26
C TRP A 260 27.67 -6.49 -26.67
N ARG A 261 26.96 -5.76 -27.54
CA ARG A 261 26.77 -6.20 -28.93
C ARG A 261 28.16 -6.43 -29.51
N ALA A 262 28.40 -7.62 -30.06
CA ALA A 262 29.72 -8.13 -30.49
C ALA A 262 30.46 -7.26 -31.53
N ARG A 263 29.88 -6.12 -31.91
CA ARG A 263 30.34 -5.14 -32.90
C ARG A 263 31.03 -3.93 -32.29
N VAL A 264 31.24 -3.82 -30.97
CA VAL A 264 31.97 -2.66 -30.41
C VAL A 264 33.34 -2.47 -31.08
N ASN A 265 34.04 -3.56 -31.38
CA ASN A 265 35.28 -3.54 -32.16
C ASN A 265 35.05 -2.98 -33.56
N ASP A 266 34.04 -3.47 -34.28
CA ASP A 266 33.73 -3.03 -35.66
C ASP A 266 33.29 -1.56 -35.72
N TYR A 267 32.51 -1.11 -34.73
CA TYR A 267 32.06 0.27 -34.61
C TYR A 267 33.23 1.20 -34.28
N MET A 268 34.07 0.84 -33.31
CA MET A 268 35.23 1.65 -32.96
C MET A 268 36.23 1.73 -34.12
N ASP A 269 36.42 0.64 -34.85
CA ASP A 269 37.24 0.64 -36.07
C ASP A 269 36.70 1.62 -37.12
N THR A 270 35.38 1.62 -37.32
CA THR A 270 34.69 2.53 -38.24
C THR A 270 34.85 3.99 -37.82
N VAL A 271 34.66 4.27 -36.52
CA VAL A 271 34.81 5.60 -35.92
C VAL A 271 36.22 6.13 -36.11
N PHE A 272 37.25 5.38 -35.69
CA PHE A 272 38.64 5.82 -35.81
C PHE A 272 39.11 5.90 -37.27
N SER A 273 38.64 5.00 -38.13
CA SER A 273 38.93 5.05 -39.57
C SER A 273 38.34 6.30 -40.25
N ALA A 274 37.16 6.76 -39.83
CA ALA A 274 36.56 8.00 -40.32
C ALA A 274 37.30 9.23 -39.78
N ALA A 275 37.65 9.23 -38.49
CA ALA A 275 38.46 10.30 -37.89
C ALA A 275 39.85 10.42 -38.54
N GLN A 276 40.49 9.31 -38.92
CA GLN A 276 41.76 9.34 -39.67
C GLN A 276 41.63 10.05 -41.02
N GLN A 277 40.43 10.03 -41.63
CA GLN A 277 40.13 10.73 -42.88
C GLN A 277 39.75 12.21 -42.68
N GLY A 278 39.77 12.70 -41.43
CA GLY A 278 39.54 14.10 -41.08
C GLY A 278 38.12 14.44 -40.61
N GLU A 279 37.25 13.44 -40.38
CA GLU A 279 35.87 13.66 -39.91
C GLU A 279 35.74 13.41 -38.41
N ASP A 280 35.40 14.46 -37.64
CA ASP A 280 35.14 14.33 -36.20
C ASP A 280 33.96 13.39 -35.94
N GLN A 281 34.10 12.50 -34.95
CA GLN A 281 33.08 11.52 -34.58
C GLN A 281 32.59 11.75 -33.15
N VAL A 282 31.27 11.69 -32.95
CA VAL A 282 30.62 11.64 -31.64
C VAL A 282 30.09 10.23 -31.43
N ALA A 283 30.91 9.37 -30.83
CA ALA A 283 30.60 7.96 -30.67
C ALA A 283 29.96 7.71 -29.31
N CYS A 284 28.66 7.39 -29.30
CA CYS A 284 27.92 7.11 -28.08
C CYS A 284 27.80 5.61 -27.84
N PHE A 285 28.31 5.15 -26.69
CA PHE A 285 28.19 3.76 -26.26
C PHE A 285 27.62 3.67 -24.86
N TRP A 286 26.79 2.67 -24.63
CA TRP A 286 26.04 2.56 -23.38
C TRP A 286 25.89 1.11 -22.90
N ALA A 287 25.61 0.97 -21.61
CA ALA A 287 25.22 -0.27 -20.96
C ALA A 287 24.20 0.04 -19.84
N HIS A 288 23.66 -0.98 -19.18
CA HIS A 288 22.78 -0.73 -18.04
C HIS A 288 23.54 -0.95 -16.73
N LEU A 289 23.47 0.02 -15.81
CA LEU A 289 24.12 -0.08 -14.50
C LEU A 289 23.82 -1.38 -13.74
N PRO A 290 22.59 -1.96 -13.76
CA PRO A 290 22.29 -3.20 -13.06
C PRO A 290 22.98 -4.45 -13.63
N GLU A 291 23.49 -4.42 -14.86
CA GLU A 291 24.04 -5.60 -15.55
C GLU A 291 25.31 -6.12 -14.89
N SER A 292 25.43 -7.44 -14.70
CA SER A 292 26.59 -8.03 -14.02
C SER A 292 27.92 -7.79 -14.74
N ASP A 293 27.90 -7.57 -16.06
CA ASP A 293 29.07 -7.32 -16.91
C ASP A 293 29.31 -5.82 -17.15
N PHE A 294 28.60 -4.91 -16.44
CA PHE A 294 28.70 -3.46 -16.64
C PHE A 294 30.15 -2.95 -16.54
N LEU A 295 30.88 -3.29 -15.48
CA LEU A 295 32.27 -2.85 -15.27
C LEU A 295 33.23 -3.44 -16.31
N GLU A 296 33.06 -4.73 -16.65
CA GLU A 296 33.86 -5.40 -17.68
C GLU A 296 33.65 -4.75 -19.06
N ASN A 297 32.42 -4.34 -19.36
CA ASN A 297 32.09 -3.62 -20.59
C ASN A 297 32.76 -2.24 -20.65
N LEU A 298 32.88 -1.52 -19.53
CA LEU A 298 33.62 -0.25 -19.46
C LEU A 298 35.13 -0.44 -19.71
N GLN A 299 35.73 -1.47 -19.10
CA GLN A 299 37.14 -1.80 -19.34
C GLN A 299 37.40 -2.25 -20.78
N LYS A 300 36.46 -3.00 -21.36
CA LYS A 300 36.53 -3.47 -22.74
C LYS A 300 36.51 -2.30 -23.72
N ILE A 301 35.62 -1.33 -23.53
CA ILE A 301 35.54 -0.19 -24.46
C ILE A 301 36.79 0.70 -24.39
N ASP A 302 37.35 0.93 -23.20
CA ASP A 302 38.64 1.61 -23.02
C ASP A 302 39.77 0.86 -23.76
N SER A 303 39.89 -0.44 -23.51
CA SER A 303 40.91 -1.29 -24.16
C SER A 303 40.82 -1.25 -25.69
N VAL A 304 39.59 -1.25 -26.23
CA VAL A 304 39.35 -1.16 -27.68
C VAL A 304 39.69 0.23 -28.22
N ALA A 305 39.35 1.30 -27.51
CA ALA A 305 39.70 2.67 -27.90
C ALA A 305 41.22 2.88 -27.99
N HIS A 306 41.99 2.43 -27.00
CA HIS A 306 43.46 2.47 -27.02
C HIS A 306 44.07 1.59 -28.13
N HIS A 307 43.45 0.43 -28.40
CA HIS A 307 43.86 -0.40 -29.54
C HIS A 307 43.65 0.33 -30.87
N CYS A 308 42.49 0.98 -31.06
CA CYS A 308 42.19 1.77 -32.25
C CYS A 308 43.12 2.99 -32.38
N GLU A 309 43.43 3.70 -31.29
CA GLU A 309 44.43 4.78 -31.29
C GLU A 309 45.81 4.30 -31.80
N THR A 310 46.22 3.08 -31.43
CA THR A 310 47.46 2.48 -31.93
C THR A 310 47.36 2.10 -33.42
N LYS A 311 46.18 1.63 -33.86
CA LYS A 311 45.93 1.22 -35.25
C LYS A 311 45.80 2.41 -36.21
N TYR A 312 45.32 3.56 -35.73
CA TYR A 312 45.06 4.79 -36.50
C TYR A 312 45.92 5.97 -36.00
N PRO A 313 47.20 6.05 -36.41
CA PRO A 313 48.13 7.05 -35.88
C PRO A 313 47.67 8.49 -36.12
N GLY A 314 47.67 9.28 -35.05
CA GLY A 314 47.29 10.70 -35.08
C GLY A 314 45.83 10.95 -34.74
N VAL A 315 44.97 9.93 -34.76
CA VAL A 315 43.61 10.04 -34.21
C VAL A 315 43.68 9.89 -32.69
N LYS A 316 43.17 10.87 -31.96
CA LYS A 316 43.06 10.87 -30.50
C LYS A 316 41.60 10.77 -30.10
N PHE A 317 41.32 10.18 -28.94
CA PHE A 317 39.99 10.16 -28.37
C PHE A 317 39.92 10.90 -27.03
N ARG A 318 38.71 11.34 -26.69
CA ARG A 318 38.38 11.96 -25.40
C ARG A 318 37.16 11.30 -24.78
N TYR A 319 37.20 11.09 -23.47
CA TYR A 319 35.98 10.86 -22.71
C TYR A 319 35.25 12.19 -22.52
N CYS A 320 33.96 12.19 -22.85
CA CYS A 320 33.10 13.36 -22.73
C CYS A 320 31.74 12.93 -22.18
N THR A 321 31.10 13.82 -21.43
CA THR A 321 29.65 13.74 -21.28
C THR A 321 28.97 14.03 -22.63
N ALA A 322 27.69 13.71 -22.77
CA ALA A 322 26.94 13.95 -24.00
C ALA A 322 26.93 15.44 -24.37
N ILE A 323 26.76 16.32 -23.37
CA ILE A 323 26.81 17.78 -23.56
C ILE A 323 28.21 18.22 -24.02
N GLU A 324 29.27 17.80 -23.33
CA GLU A 324 30.65 18.17 -23.67
C GLU A 324 31.04 17.72 -25.08
N ALA A 325 30.62 16.52 -25.47
CA ALA A 325 30.88 15.99 -26.81
C ALA A 325 30.19 16.85 -27.89
N MET A 326 28.93 17.22 -27.67
CA MET A 326 28.19 18.06 -28.62
C MET A 326 28.76 19.48 -28.69
N GLN A 327 29.14 20.09 -27.56
CA GLN A 327 29.76 21.41 -27.53
C GLN A 327 31.09 21.43 -28.31
N ARG A 328 31.92 20.40 -28.12
CA ARG A 328 33.19 20.23 -28.84
C ARG A 328 32.99 20.00 -30.33
N TRP A 329 32.08 19.09 -30.69
CA TRP A 329 31.79 18.78 -32.10
C TRP A 329 31.29 20.01 -32.86
N ARG A 330 30.44 20.82 -32.22
CA ARG A 330 29.95 22.09 -32.80
C ARG A 330 30.99 23.19 -32.82
N ARG A 331 32.13 23.01 -32.16
CA ARG A 331 33.23 23.98 -32.04
C ARG A 331 32.75 25.34 -31.55
N GLY A 332 31.73 25.34 -30.68
CA GLY A 332 31.17 26.55 -30.11
C GLY A 332 32.16 27.19 -29.16
N THR A 333 32.21 28.53 -29.18
CA THR A 333 32.98 29.29 -28.20
C THR A 333 32.16 29.69 -26.98
N ASP A 334 30.85 29.46 -27.04
CA ASP A 334 29.93 29.78 -25.96
C ASP A 334 29.87 28.63 -24.95
N THR A 335 30.23 28.96 -23.72
CA THR A 335 30.36 28.03 -22.59
C THR A 335 29.70 28.61 -21.33
N ILE A 336 29.04 29.75 -21.47
CA ILE A 336 28.44 30.47 -20.35
C ILE A 336 26.94 30.22 -20.40
N PRO A 337 26.34 29.68 -19.33
CA PRO A 337 24.88 29.57 -19.27
C PRO A 337 24.18 30.93 -19.35
N PRO A 338 22.97 31.00 -19.94
CA PRO A 338 22.21 32.23 -20.05
C PRO A 338 21.90 32.80 -18.67
N THR A 339 22.00 34.11 -18.48
CA THR A 339 21.54 34.76 -17.25
C THR A 339 20.02 34.77 -17.23
N LEU A 340 19.42 34.06 -16.27
CA LEU A 340 17.97 33.90 -16.16
C LEU A 340 17.42 34.69 -14.96
N THR A 341 16.41 35.51 -15.21
CA THR A 341 15.60 36.16 -14.17
C THR A 341 14.24 35.47 -14.08
N PHE A 342 13.80 35.18 -12.85
CA PHE A 342 12.52 34.54 -12.57
C PHE A 342 11.85 35.24 -11.39
N ASN A 343 10.78 35.98 -11.67
CA ASN A 343 10.03 36.73 -10.66
C ASN A 343 8.56 36.33 -10.70
N ASP A 344 7.91 36.35 -9.55
CA ASP A 344 6.47 36.25 -9.44
C ASP A 344 5.79 37.62 -9.53
N GLU A 345 4.58 37.63 -10.08
CA GLU A 345 3.67 38.77 -10.16
C GLU A 345 2.36 38.33 -9.50
N ILE A 346 2.11 38.84 -8.29
CA ILE A 346 0.95 38.48 -7.47
C ILE A 346 -0.19 39.49 -7.71
N ASP A 347 -1.36 38.99 -8.12
CA ASP A 347 -2.61 39.74 -8.24
C ASP A 347 -3.72 39.09 -7.41
N GLY A 348 -3.90 39.55 -6.17
CA GLY A 348 -4.81 38.92 -5.23
C GLY A 348 -4.32 37.53 -4.82
N GLU A 349 -5.08 36.48 -5.16
CA GLU A 349 -4.71 35.08 -4.92
C GLU A 349 -4.03 34.43 -6.13
N ASP A 350 -3.94 35.13 -7.25
CA ASP A 350 -3.35 34.64 -8.49
C ASP A 350 -1.86 35.00 -8.57
N VAL A 351 -1.03 34.02 -8.93
CA VAL A 351 0.41 34.20 -9.18
C VAL A 351 0.72 33.93 -10.64
N TYR A 352 1.32 34.91 -11.31
CA TYR A 352 1.95 34.75 -12.62
C TYR A 352 3.47 34.76 -12.46
N PHE A 353 4.20 34.18 -13.41
CA PHE A 353 5.66 34.26 -13.43
C PHE A 353 6.16 35.02 -14.65
N LEU A 354 7.13 35.90 -14.42
CA LEU A 354 7.85 36.69 -15.40
C LEU A 354 9.26 36.11 -15.56
N ILE A 355 9.62 35.81 -16.81
CA ILE A 355 10.89 35.16 -17.14
C ILE A 355 11.64 36.01 -18.15
N GLU A 356 12.93 36.24 -17.91
CA GLU A 356 13.82 36.96 -18.83
C GLU A 356 15.17 36.25 -18.94
N SER A 357 15.68 36.15 -20.17
CA SER A 357 17.03 35.66 -20.48
C SER A 357 17.83 36.75 -21.19
N ASP A 358 19.10 36.91 -20.85
CA ASP A 358 20.00 37.87 -21.50
C ASP A 358 20.35 37.49 -22.96
N GLU A 359 20.16 36.22 -23.31
CA GLU A 359 20.39 35.69 -24.65
C GLU A 359 19.26 34.78 -25.15
N THR A 360 19.39 34.36 -26.41
CA THR A 360 18.41 33.50 -27.08
C THR A 360 18.56 32.06 -26.63
N VAL A 361 17.47 31.51 -26.09
CA VAL A 361 17.39 30.13 -25.62
C VAL A 361 17.01 29.18 -26.76
N PHE A 362 17.29 27.89 -26.59
CA PHE A 362 16.95 26.82 -27.52
C PHE A 362 15.44 26.59 -27.58
N GLN A 363 14.80 26.50 -26.41
CA GLN A 363 13.37 26.21 -26.32
C GLN A 363 12.53 27.35 -26.94
N GLN A 364 11.39 27.02 -27.55
CA GLN A 364 10.44 28.06 -28.01
C GLN A 364 9.88 28.89 -26.84
N GLN A 365 9.82 28.29 -25.66
CA GLN A 365 9.46 28.93 -24.40
C GLN A 365 10.21 28.25 -23.24
N PRO A 366 10.48 28.96 -22.14
CA PRO A 366 11.05 28.37 -20.93
C PRO A 366 10.20 27.22 -20.41
N PHE A 367 10.83 26.22 -19.81
CA PHE A 367 10.10 25.18 -19.10
C PHE A 367 9.85 25.66 -17.67
N VAL A 368 8.59 25.97 -17.35
CA VAL A 368 8.18 26.46 -16.02
C VAL A 368 7.34 25.37 -15.36
N ALA A 369 7.69 24.99 -14.14
CA ALA A 369 6.96 24.00 -13.37
C ALA A 369 6.63 24.51 -11.97
N VAL A 370 5.49 24.06 -11.43
CA VAL A 370 5.06 24.36 -10.06
C VAL A 370 4.65 23.09 -9.33
N LYS A 371 4.78 23.12 -7.99
CA LYS A 371 4.26 22.13 -7.04
C LYS A 371 3.28 22.81 -6.08
N ASN A 372 2.18 22.14 -5.76
CA ASN A 372 1.21 22.60 -4.77
C ASN A 372 1.22 21.77 -3.46
N ILE A 373 0.44 22.19 -2.46
CA ILE A 373 0.30 21.52 -1.15
C ILE A 373 -0.36 20.13 -1.21
N TYR A 374 -0.95 19.75 -2.35
CA TYR A 374 -1.49 18.41 -2.59
C TYR A 374 -0.49 17.47 -3.28
N GLU A 375 0.74 17.96 -3.50
CA GLU A 375 1.81 17.25 -4.21
C GLU A 375 1.53 17.06 -5.72
N ASP A 376 0.70 17.93 -6.31
CA ASP A 376 0.51 17.97 -7.76
C ASP A 376 1.61 18.81 -8.42
N TYR A 377 2.10 18.31 -9.56
CA TYR A 377 3.12 18.95 -10.38
C TYR A 377 2.50 19.42 -11.68
N THR A 378 2.65 20.70 -12.00
CA THR A 378 2.06 21.29 -13.23
C THR A 378 3.12 22.02 -14.02
N VAL A 379 3.16 21.79 -15.34
CA VAL A 379 3.95 22.58 -16.28
C VAL A 379 3.09 23.74 -16.78
N LEU A 380 3.63 24.96 -16.72
CA LEU A 380 2.91 26.17 -17.10
C LEU A 380 3.31 26.61 -18.52
N GLU A 381 2.31 26.87 -19.35
CA GLU A 381 2.51 27.50 -20.65
C GLU A 381 2.88 28.98 -20.48
N CYS A 382 3.77 29.46 -21.33
CA CYS A 382 4.26 30.83 -21.38
C CYS A 382 3.91 31.50 -22.71
N MET A 383 3.62 32.79 -22.64
CA MET A 383 3.51 33.67 -23.80
C MET A 383 4.71 34.61 -23.86
N THR A 384 5.21 34.87 -25.06
CA THR A 384 6.28 35.84 -25.29
C THR A 384 5.76 37.27 -25.08
N THR A 385 6.43 38.05 -24.23
CA THR A 385 6.10 39.46 -23.94
C THR A 385 7.12 40.43 -24.56
N GLY A 386 8.31 39.92 -24.91
CA GLY A 386 9.40 40.67 -25.52
C GLY A 386 10.48 39.73 -26.06
N LYS A 387 11.59 40.28 -26.59
CA LYS A 387 12.72 39.44 -27.01
C LYS A 387 13.33 38.79 -25.78
N ASN A 388 13.39 37.45 -25.76
CA ASN A 388 13.87 36.65 -24.62
C ASN A 388 13.12 36.95 -23.30
N GLN A 389 11.84 37.32 -23.40
CA GLN A 389 10.98 37.64 -22.26
C GLN A 389 9.65 36.93 -22.39
N TRP A 390 9.20 36.31 -21.31
CA TRP A 390 7.98 35.52 -21.24
C TRP A 390 7.17 35.79 -19.97
N LYS A 391 5.87 35.51 -20.04
CA LYS A 391 4.97 35.48 -18.89
C LYS A 391 4.12 34.21 -18.93
N THR A 392 3.85 33.58 -17.79
CA THR A 392 2.92 32.45 -17.74
C THR A 392 1.50 32.87 -18.16
N VAL A 393 0.81 32.00 -18.91
CA VAL A 393 -0.50 32.33 -19.50
C VAL A 393 -1.63 32.25 -18.47
N ARG A 394 -1.57 31.25 -17.58
CA ARG A 394 -2.56 31.04 -16.52
C ARG A 394 -1.90 31.26 -15.17
N PRO A 395 -2.62 31.86 -14.20
CA PRO A 395 -2.12 31.99 -12.85
C PRO A 395 -2.18 30.66 -12.11
N VAL A 396 -1.46 30.60 -10.99
CA VAL A 396 -1.58 29.54 -9.97
C VAL A 396 -2.02 30.16 -8.64
N ALA A 397 -2.75 29.41 -7.83
CA ALA A 397 -3.27 29.92 -6.58
C ALA A 397 -2.18 30.02 -5.51
N LEU A 398 -1.91 31.25 -5.02
CA LEU A 398 -0.86 31.57 -4.05
C LEU A 398 -0.94 30.71 -2.79
N ASN A 399 -2.14 30.53 -2.24
CA ASN A 399 -2.37 29.81 -0.98
C ASN A 399 -2.07 28.31 -1.07
N SER A 400 -2.01 27.75 -2.29
CA SER A 400 -1.71 26.33 -2.53
C SER A 400 -0.28 26.11 -3.03
N LEU A 401 0.43 27.16 -3.42
CA LEU A 401 1.70 27.07 -4.11
C LEU A 401 2.83 26.75 -3.12
N VAL A 402 3.60 25.71 -3.40
CA VAL A 402 4.74 25.27 -2.58
C VAL A 402 6.04 25.77 -3.18
N LYS A 403 6.23 25.51 -4.47
CA LYS A 403 7.50 25.77 -5.17
C LYS A 403 7.23 26.03 -6.64
N ALA A 404 8.00 26.93 -7.21
CA ALA A 404 8.03 27.19 -8.64
C ALA A 404 9.47 27.15 -9.13
N ALA A 405 9.67 26.64 -10.35
CA ALA A 405 10.97 26.58 -10.98
C ALA A 405 10.87 26.89 -12.47
N VAL A 406 11.94 27.45 -13.02
CA VAL A 406 12.10 27.64 -14.45
C VAL A 406 13.48 27.16 -14.88
N THR A 407 13.54 26.60 -16.07
CA THR A 407 14.79 26.22 -16.72
C THR A 407 14.78 26.63 -18.19
N VAL A 408 15.96 27.05 -18.65
CA VAL A 408 16.25 27.31 -20.07
C VAL A 408 17.63 26.75 -20.39
N CYS A 409 17.87 26.42 -21.66
CA CYS A 409 19.22 26.24 -22.14
C CYS A 409 19.45 27.07 -23.40
N ASP A 410 20.67 27.54 -23.60
CA ASP A 410 21.05 28.15 -24.87
C ASP A 410 21.10 27.10 -25.98
N THR A 411 21.40 27.54 -27.21
CA THR A 411 21.54 26.61 -28.33
C THR A 411 22.73 25.66 -28.18
N MET A 412 23.76 25.99 -27.38
CA MET A 412 24.95 25.17 -27.11
C MET A 412 24.76 24.16 -25.98
N GLY A 413 23.60 24.16 -25.31
CA GLY A 413 23.29 23.29 -24.19
C GLY A 413 23.82 23.78 -22.84
N ASN A 414 24.21 25.05 -22.73
CA ASN A 414 24.50 25.66 -21.43
C ASN A 414 23.16 25.98 -20.74
N GLN A 415 22.94 25.42 -19.56
CA GLN A 415 21.64 25.43 -18.87
C GLN A 415 21.65 26.34 -17.64
N SER A 416 20.55 27.06 -17.46
CA SER A 416 20.28 27.86 -16.26
C SER A 416 18.93 27.51 -15.67
N MET A 417 18.88 27.47 -14.34
CA MET A 417 17.68 27.18 -13.55
C MET A 417 17.48 28.25 -12.48
N GLN A 418 16.23 28.58 -12.17
CA GLN A 418 15.84 29.47 -11.08
C GLN A 418 14.65 28.89 -10.32
N PHE A 419 14.57 29.20 -9.03
CA PHE A 419 13.58 28.63 -8.11
C PHE A 419 12.98 29.70 -7.21
N ILE A 420 11.69 29.59 -6.92
CA ILE A 420 11.00 30.35 -5.87
C ILE A 420 10.35 29.33 -4.94
N SER A 421 10.69 29.38 -3.66
CA SER A 421 10.09 28.52 -2.63
C SER A 421 9.13 29.35 -1.78
N TYR A 422 7.86 28.94 -1.75
CA TYR A 422 6.80 29.53 -0.92
C TYR A 422 6.64 28.79 0.40
N LEU A 423 6.98 27.50 0.40
CA LEU A 423 7.07 26.62 1.56
C LEU A 423 8.37 25.83 1.48
N PRO A 424 8.92 25.37 2.63
CA PRO A 424 10.13 24.54 2.63
C PRO A 424 9.84 23.13 2.10
N ASP A 425 10.88 22.49 1.57
CA ASP A 425 10.83 21.09 1.14
C ASP A 425 10.63 20.15 2.34
N ASP A 426 10.15 18.93 2.05
CA ASP A 426 10.04 17.87 3.06
C ASP A 426 11.41 17.52 3.64
N ALA A 427 11.49 17.42 4.97
CA ALA A 427 12.66 16.92 5.68
C ALA A 427 12.47 15.45 6.05
N TYR A 428 13.45 14.61 5.72
CA TYR A 428 13.54 13.21 6.12
C TYR A 428 14.79 13.05 6.99
N ILE A 429 14.60 12.80 8.29
CA ILE A 429 15.69 12.71 9.27
C ILE A 429 15.82 11.24 9.66
N ASP A 430 16.76 10.56 9.01
CA ASP A 430 17.13 9.16 9.21
C ASP A 430 17.96 8.98 10.50
N ASN A 431 18.12 7.74 10.97
CA ASN A 431 18.92 7.45 12.16
C ASN A 431 20.43 7.68 11.99
N LEU A 432 20.91 7.92 10.77
CA LEU A 432 22.29 8.31 10.48
C LEU A 432 22.48 9.83 10.33
N ASP A 433 21.39 10.60 10.29
CA ASP A 433 21.44 12.05 10.10
C ASP A 433 21.72 12.80 11.41
N GLU A 434 22.35 13.98 11.32
CA GLU A 434 22.73 14.79 12.50
C GLU A 434 21.53 15.20 13.39
N GLY A 435 20.32 15.19 12.83
CA GLY A 435 19.08 15.50 13.55
C GLY A 435 18.57 14.38 14.46
N TYR A 436 19.15 13.18 14.42
CA TYR A 436 18.75 12.02 15.24
C TYR A 436 19.69 11.79 16.42
N ALA A 437 19.13 11.46 17.58
CA ALA A 437 19.91 11.03 18.74
C ALA A 437 19.19 10.02 19.64
N GLU A 438 19.95 9.06 20.17
CA GLU A 438 19.51 8.12 21.20
C GLU A 438 19.58 8.79 22.57
N THR A 439 18.44 9.00 23.23
CA THR A 439 18.40 9.75 24.50
C THR A 439 18.73 8.88 25.71
N TYR A 440 18.27 7.63 25.72
CA TYR A 440 18.60 6.62 26.73
C TYR A 440 18.15 5.22 26.24
N GLY A 441 18.61 4.18 26.94
CA GLY A 441 18.37 2.77 26.57
C GLY A 441 19.61 2.14 25.93
N ASN A 442 19.61 0.81 25.83
CA ASN A 442 20.70 0.04 25.23
C ASN A 442 20.38 -0.21 23.75
N TRP A 443 20.80 0.72 22.90
CA TRP A 443 20.56 0.66 21.46
C TRP A 443 21.64 -0.13 20.72
N SER A 444 21.25 -0.73 19.60
CA SER A 444 22.14 -1.43 18.67
C SER A 444 21.64 -1.27 17.23
N THR A 445 22.56 -1.37 16.26
CA THR A 445 22.21 -1.34 14.84
C THR A 445 21.46 -2.61 14.42
N SER A 446 20.42 -2.42 13.61
CA SER A 446 19.65 -3.46 12.95
C SER A 446 19.79 -3.34 11.42
N SER A 447 19.90 -4.47 10.72
CA SER A 447 19.88 -4.51 9.26
C SER A 447 18.45 -4.50 8.68
N ALA A 448 17.42 -4.58 9.53
CA ALA A 448 16.04 -4.33 9.12
C ALA A 448 15.80 -2.83 9.18
N TYR A 449 15.37 -2.24 8.07
CA TYR A 449 15.16 -0.80 7.95
C TYR A 449 13.90 -0.50 7.14
N SER A 450 13.48 0.74 7.23
CA SER A 450 12.36 1.37 6.57
C SER A 450 12.84 2.49 5.65
N TRP A 451 13.86 3.23 6.06
CA TRP A 451 14.53 4.25 5.26
C TRP A 451 16.05 4.06 5.36
N GLY A 452 16.80 4.74 4.48
CA GLY A 452 18.26 4.66 4.52
C GLY A 452 18.80 3.25 4.26
N ILE A 453 19.73 2.81 5.12
CA ILE A 453 20.50 1.56 4.97
C ILE A 453 20.51 0.67 6.22
N ASP A 454 20.13 1.22 7.38
CA ASP A 454 20.06 0.52 8.65
C ASP A 454 18.96 1.13 9.54
N SER A 455 18.81 0.61 10.76
CA SER A 455 17.96 1.23 11.77
C SER A 455 18.51 0.95 13.17
N ARG A 456 17.86 1.48 14.20
CA ARG A 456 18.25 1.34 15.61
C ARG A 456 17.19 0.57 16.39
N ILE A 457 17.62 -0.37 17.23
CA ILE A 457 16.73 -1.13 18.12
C ILE A 457 17.26 -1.16 19.55
N ALA A 458 16.36 -1.06 20.54
CA ALA A 458 16.66 -1.19 21.96
C ALA A 458 15.73 -2.22 22.61
N GLY A 459 16.31 -3.24 23.26
CA GLY A 459 15.56 -4.26 23.99
C GLY A 459 14.97 -3.71 25.29
N LEU A 460 13.75 -4.13 25.61
CA LEU A 460 13.00 -3.67 26.78
C LEU A 460 12.81 -4.82 27.78
N SER A 461 13.61 -4.89 28.85
CA SER A 461 13.30 -5.73 30.01
C SER A 461 12.37 -5.01 31.00
N THR A 462 11.85 -5.72 32.01
CA THR A 462 10.94 -5.14 33.03
C THR A 462 11.50 -3.92 33.75
N ALA A 463 12.83 -3.74 33.79
CA ALA A 463 13.50 -2.60 34.41
C ALA A 463 14.00 -1.55 33.40
N ASP A 464 13.95 -1.85 32.09
CA ASP A 464 14.51 -0.99 31.06
C ASP A 464 13.48 0.01 30.52
N SER A 465 14.01 1.10 29.99
CA SER A 465 13.29 2.06 29.18
C SER A 465 14.23 2.51 28.06
N ALA A 466 13.67 2.84 26.90
CA ALA A 466 14.43 3.37 25.78
C ALA A 466 13.75 4.61 25.22
N GLY A 467 14.55 5.52 24.67
CA GLY A 467 14.03 6.67 23.95
C GLY A 467 15.02 7.24 22.95
N ALA A 468 14.49 7.76 21.86
CA ALA A 468 15.22 8.44 20.80
C ALA A 468 14.53 9.77 20.46
N THR A 469 15.27 10.71 19.90
CA THR A 469 14.76 12.03 19.54
C THR A 469 15.21 12.42 18.15
N TRP A 470 14.33 13.14 17.45
CA TRP A 470 14.64 13.83 16.20
C TRP A 470 14.50 15.33 16.45
N ILE A 471 15.40 16.12 15.89
CA ILE A 471 15.47 17.58 16.04
C ILE A 471 15.49 18.22 14.65
N TYR A 472 14.66 19.24 14.48
CA TYR A 472 14.51 19.99 13.24
C TYR A 472 14.49 21.49 13.52
N THR A 473 15.39 22.24 12.86
CA THR A 473 15.36 23.69 12.89
C THR A 473 14.40 24.20 11.84
N VAL A 474 13.35 24.88 12.28
CA VAL A 474 12.25 25.32 11.42
C VAL A 474 12.75 26.41 10.44
N PRO A 475 12.72 26.18 9.12
CA PRO A 475 13.25 27.13 8.14
C PRO A 475 12.27 28.25 7.79
N GLN A 476 10.98 28.08 8.09
CA GLN A 476 9.93 29.05 7.76
C GLN A 476 8.75 28.94 8.72
N SER A 477 8.12 30.06 9.08
CA SER A 477 6.92 30.09 9.93
C SER A 477 5.69 29.54 9.18
N THR A 478 5.21 28.35 9.55
CA THR A 478 4.03 27.70 8.94
C THR A 478 3.55 26.50 9.79
N TYR A 479 2.57 25.75 9.30
CA TYR A 479 2.17 24.45 9.84
C TYR A 479 3.07 23.34 9.29
N TYR A 480 3.38 22.35 10.14
CA TYR A 480 4.17 21.18 9.78
C TYR A 480 3.46 19.91 10.20
N ASN A 481 3.23 19.02 9.24
CA ASN A 481 2.85 17.64 9.48
C ASN A 481 4.08 16.83 9.91
N ILE A 482 3.91 16.00 10.94
CA ILE A 482 4.97 15.13 11.47
C ILE A 482 4.54 13.68 11.26
N PHE A 483 5.42 12.90 10.64
CA PHE A 483 5.23 11.47 10.43
C PHE A 483 6.44 10.68 10.90
N ILE A 484 6.22 9.43 11.29
CA ILE A 484 7.28 8.48 11.61
C ILE A 484 7.09 7.19 10.81
N GLN A 485 8.18 6.51 10.49
CA GLN A 485 8.15 5.19 9.91
C GLN A 485 9.00 4.22 10.74
N PHE A 486 8.47 3.02 10.98
CA PHE A 486 9.17 2.00 11.76
C PHE A 486 9.67 0.85 10.88
N PRO A 487 10.89 0.35 11.15
CA PRO A 487 11.43 -0.82 10.46
C PRO A 487 10.62 -2.07 10.81
N ASP A 488 10.67 -3.07 9.94
CA ASP A 488 10.01 -4.35 10.12
C ASP A 488 10.85 -5.28 11.01
N VAL A 489 10.68 -5.11 12.32
CA VAL A 489 11.40 -5.85 13.38
C VAL A 489 10.38 -6.69 14.16
N ALA A 490 10.77 -7.90 14.55
CA ALA A 490 9.94 -8.77 15.38
C ALA A 490 9.79 -8.20 16.80
N ASP A 491 8.65 -8.51 17.45
CA ASP A 491 8.39 -8.16 18.85
C ASP A 491 8.56 -6.66 19.18
N ARG A 492 8.17 -5.76 18.26
CA ARG A 492 8.19 -4.31 18.48
C ARG A 492 7.22 -3.88 19.59
N ALA A 493 7.63 -2.85 20.33
CA ALA A 493 6.81 -2.18 21.35
C ALA A 493 5.45 -1.74 20.78
N GLU A 494 4.38 -1.95 21.56
CA GLU A 494 3.01 -1.52 21.21
C GLU A 494 2.62 -0.28 22.03
N GLN A 495 3.26 -0.06 23.18
CA GLN A 495 3.04 1.07 24.06
C GLN A 495 4.15 2.10 23.89
N ILE A 496 3.94 3.02 22.95
CA ILE A 496 4.91 4.06 22.59
C ILE A 496 4.30 5.43 22.91
N THR A 497 5.09 6.28 23.58
CA THR A 497 4.75 7.69 23.77
C THR A 497 5.61 8.57 22.89
N PHE A 498 5.00 9.53 22.21
CA PHE A 498 5.69 10.63 21.53
C PHE A 498 5.47 11.94 22.28
N LEU A 499 6.55 12.69 22.51
CA LEU A 499 6.51 14.05 23.02
C LEU A 499 6.95 14.99 21.89
N ILE A 500 6.07 15.90 21.51
CA ILE A 500 6.36 16.93 20.50
C ILE A 500 6.69 18.20 21.25
N SER A 501 7.87 18.77 21.01
CA SER A 501 8.33 19.95 21.72
C SER A 501 8.76 21.06 20.76
N GLN A 502 8.47 22.31 21.14
CA GLN A 502 9.01 23.50 20.49
C GLN A 502 9.91 24.24 21.47
N ASN A 503 11.16 24.50 21.08
CA ASN A 503 12.17 25.13 21.93
C ASN A 503 12.25 24.47 23.31
N GLN A 504 12.30 23.13 23.32
CA GLN A 504 12.35 22.27 24.52
C GLN A 504 11.10 22.30 25.43
N VAL A 505 10.01 22.95 25.00
CA VAL A 505 8.71 22.92 25.70
C VAL A 505 7.78 21.94 24.99
N VAL A 506 7.28 20.94 25.73
CA VAL A 506 6.31 19.97 25.20
C VAL A 506 5.00 20.68 24.85
N VAL A 507 4.61 20.61 23.58
CA VAL A 507 3.36 21.19 23.04
C VAL A 507 2.30 20.13 22.75
N ASP A 508 2.70 18.87 22.55
CA ASP A 508 1.79 17.75 22.33
C ASP A 508 2.35 16.44 22.90
N THR A 509 1.47 15.50 23.26
CA THR A 509 1.83 14.17 23.77
C THR A 509 0.88 13.13 23.20
N LEU A 510 1.42 12.17 22.46
CA LEU A 510 0.66 11.10 21.81
C LEU A 510 0.99 9.77 22.46
N GLU A 511 -0.03 9.00 22.81
CA GLU A 511 0.10 7.67 23.42
C GLU A 511 -0.54 6.62 22.52
N PHE A 512 0.26 5.68 22.05
CA PHE A 512 -0.21 4.52 21.30
C PHE A 512 -0.21 3.30 22.23
N GLN A 513 -1.27 2.48 22.14
CA GLN A 513 -1.48 1.28 22.95
C GLN A 513 -1.60 0.01 22.09
N SER A 514 -1.20 0.08 20.83
CA SER A 514 -1.29 -1.00 19.85
C SER A 514 -0.11 -0.94 18.89
N LEU A 515 0.19 -2.07 18.24
CA LEU A 515 1.32 -2.19 17.33
C LEU A 515 1.16 -1.23 16.14
N LEU A 516 2.10 -0.31 15.98
CA LEU A 516 2.16 0.56 14.81
C LEU A 516 2.71 -0.20 13.58
N PRO A 517 2.13 0.01 12.39
CA PRO A 517 2.53 -0.71 11.18
C PRO A 517 3.99 -0.42 10.80
N ALA A 518 4.68 -1.42 10.25
CA ALA A 518 6.02 -1.25 9.70
C ALA A 518 5.97 -0.69 8.28
N LYS A 519 7.03 0.03 7.85
CA LYS A 519 7.22 0.51 6.46
C LYS A 519 6.05 1.36 5.91
N GLN A 520 5.29 1.99 6.79
CA GLN A 520 4.22 2.93 6.47
C GLN A 520 4.45 4.25 7.20
N TRP A 521 4.15 5.37 6.53
CA TRP A 521 4.18 6.68 7.16
C TRP A 521 3.01 6.81 8.12
N ILE A 522 3.32 6.89 9.41
CA ILE A 522 2.34 7.07 10.48
C ILE A 522 2.28 8.55 10.79
N TYR A 523 1.13 9.18 10.53
CA TYR A 523 0.86 10.54 10.95
C TYR A 523 0.84 10.63 12.47
N LEU A 524 1.62 11.56 13.02
CA LEU A 524 1.65 11.84 14.45
C LEU A 524 0.76 13.03 14.79
N THR A 525 1.12 14.22 14.29
CA THR A 525 0.41 15.47 14.58
C THR A 525 0.75 16.55 13.56
N THR A 526 0.06 17.69 13.64
CA THR A 526 0.37 18.91 12.90
C THR A 526 0.60 20.03 13.89
N VAL A 527 1.73 20.73 13.75
CA VAL A 527 2.11 21.83 14.65
C VAL A 527 2.41 23.10 13.87
N GLN A 528 1.89 24.23 14.35
CA GLN A 528 2.32 25.54 13.85
C GLN A 528 3.65 25.90 14.51
N SER A 529 4.68 26.18 13.72
CA SER A 529 6.02 26.50 14.22
C SER A 529 6.55 27.77 13.58
N GLU A 530 7.37 28.53 14.32
CA GLU A 530 7.98 29.79 13.86
C GLU A 530 9.39 29.55 13.30
N GLU A 531 9.78 30.32 12.29
CA GLU A 531 11.12 30.31 11.72
C GLU A 531 12.20 30.46 12.81
N GLY A 532 13.24 29.62 12.72
CA GLY A 532 14.36 29.56 13.65
C GLY A 532 14.06 28.79 14.95
N SER A 533 12.82 28.39 15.21
CA SER A 533 12.49 27.55 16.36
C SER A 533 13.01 26.12 16.20
N GLU A 534 13.30 25.47 17.32
CA GLU A 534 13.61 24.04 17.36
C GLU A 534 12.32 23.24 17.53
N LEU A 535 12.00 22.37 16.57
CA LEU A 535 10.96 21.36 16.69
C LEU A 535 11.63 20.02 17.01
N SER A 536 11.22 19.35 18.08
CA SER A 536 11.72 18.02 18.42
C SER A 536 10.62 17.01 18.69
N VAL A 537 10.88 15.76 18.30
CA VAL A 537 10.00 14.60 18.49
C VAL A 537 10.76 13.57 19.30
N GLN A 538 10.40 13.40 20.57
CA GLN A 538 10.97 12.36 21.42
C GLN A 538 10.03 11.16 21.46
N MET A 539 10.54 10.00 21.06
CA MET A 539 9.87 8.71 21.19
C MET A 539 10.39 7.96 22.41
N ARG A 540 9.50 7.35 23.20
CA ARG A 540 9.87 6.54 24.37
C ARG A 540 8.98 5.32 24.58
N ALA A 541 9.55 4.27 25.17
CA ALA A 541 8.84 3.09 25.63
C ALA A 541 9.47 2.54 26.93
N ALA A 542 8.66 1.86 27.74
CA ALA A 542 9.08 1.29 29.03
C ALA A 542 8.79 -0.23 29.09
N GLY A 543 9.82 -1.03 29.36
CA GLY A 543 9.69 -2.49 29.38
C GLY A 543 8.93 -3.06 30.58
N LYS A 544 8.64 -2.24 31.61
CA LYS A 544 7.70 -2.62 32.67
C LYS A 544 6.31 -2.95 32.12
N SER A 545 5.88 -2.26 31.06
CA SER A 545 4.59 -2.49 30.43
C SER A 545 4.65 -3.62 29.40
N GLU A 546 5.83 -3.88 28.82
CA GLU A 546 5.98 -4.76 27.66
C GLU A 546 7.32 -5.54 27.64
N PRO A 547 7.62 -6.40 28.63
CA PRO A 547 8.93 -7.04 28.73
C PRO A 547 9.19 -8.02 27.59
N GLY A 548 10.40 -7.97 27.04
CA GLY A 548 10.84 -8.81 25.91
C GLY A 548 10.63 -8.17 24.54
N LYS A 549 10.01 -6.98 24.48
CA LYS A 549 9.81 -6.23 23.24
C LYS A 549 11.00 -5.32 22.89
N TYR A 550 10.99 -4.76 21.68
CA TYR A 550 11.99 -3.83 21.18
C TYR A 550 11.38 -2.48 20.82
N LEU A 551 11.99 -1.38 21.28
CA LEU A 551 11.76 -0.07 20.67
C LEU A 551 12.65 0.05 19.43
N ALA A 552 12.06 0.37 18.28
CA ALA A 552 12.77 0.53 17.02
C ALA A 552 12.66 1.97 16.52
N ALA A 553 13.75 2.52 15.99
CA ALA A 553 13.84 3.90 15.48
C ALA A 553 14.57 3.90 14.13
N ASP A 554 14.10 4.73 13.21
CA ASP A 554 14.64 4.85 11.86
C ASP A 554 14.47 6.31 11.38
N VAL A 555 13.36 6.64 10.72
CA VAL A 555 13.17 7.96 10.08
C VAL A 555 11.96 8.73 10.59
N LEU A 556 12.14 10.06 10.69
CA LEU A 556 11.07 11.03 10.86
C LEU A 556 10.90 11.85 9.57
N LYS A 557 9.66 12.02 9.10
CA LYS A 557 9.31 12.98 8.03
C LYS A 557 8.64 14.21 8.65
N ILE A 558 9.14 15.40 8.32
CA ILE A 558 8.53 16.69 8.66
C ILE A 558 8.19 17.40 7.34
N SER A 559 6.93 17.78 7.17
CA SER A 559 6.42 18.33 5.92
C SER A 559 5.64 19.60 6.14
N ALA A 560 5.99 20.68 5.43
CA ALA A 560 5.19 21.90 5.40
C ALA A 560 3.97 21.81 4.47
N LEU A 561 3.76 20.68 3.81
CA LEU A 561 2.66 20.44 2.88
C LEU A 561 1.42 20.05 3.70
N VAL A 562 0.87 21.04 4.39
CA VAL A 562 -0.36 20.91 5.17
C VAL A 562 -1.50 21.39 4.29
N ARG A 563 -2.40 20.48 3.96
CA ARG A 563 -3.56 20.77 3.10
C ARG A 563 -4.49 21.74 3.81
N ASP A 564 -5.20 22.54 3.03
CA ASP A 564 -6.28 23.38 3.54
C ASP A 564 -7.46 22.54 4.04
N LYS A 565 -7.82 21.47 3.33
CA LYS A 565 -8.87 20.51 3.64
C LYS A 565 -8.34 19.11 3.36
N ASP A 566 -8.60 18.18 4.26
CA ASP A 566 -8.11 16.82 4.15
C ASP A 566 -9.04 15.86 4.89
N ILE A 567 -9.99 15.28 4.16
CA ILE A 567 -10.96 14.32 4.69
C ILE A 567 -10.29 12.96 4.90
N GLU A 568 -10.35 12.45 6.13
CA GLU A 568 -9.78 11.15 6.49
C GLU A 568 -10.87 10.27 7.12
N MET A 569 -10.99 9.04 6.61
CA MET A 569 -11.83 7.99 7.19
C MET A 569 -11.00 7.11 8.12
N GLU A 570 -11.55 6.72 9.27
CA GLU A 570 -10.89 5.76 10.16
C GLU A 570 -10.88 4.32 9.59
N THR A 571 -11.83 4.01 8.71
CA THR A 571 -11.95 2.70 8.07
C THR A 571 -12.19 2.80 6.57
N GLY A 572 -11.68 1.80 5.83
CA GLY A 572 -11.95 1.60 4.41
C GLY A 572 -13.18 0.73 4.11
N PHE A 573 -13.84 0.17 5.13
CA PHE A 573 -15.11 -0.55 4.99
C PHE A 573 -15.90 -0.56 6.31
N ILE A 574 -17.22 -0.71 6.24
CA ILE A 574 -18.08 -0.88 7.41
C ILE A 574 -18.67 -2.29 7.40
N ASP A 575 -18.52 -3.03 8.49
CA ASP A 575 -19.20 -4.30 8.70
C ASP A 575 -20.07 -4.23 9.96
N PHE A 576 -21.40 -4.33 9.77
CA PHE A 576 -22.36 -4.40 10.86
C PHE A 576 -22.41 -5.79 11.52
N GLY A 577 -21.69 -6.78 10.98
CA GLY A 577 -21.69 -8.14 11.49
C GLY A 577 -23.05 -8.82 11.33
N GLN A 578 -23.41 -9.70 12.28
CA GLN A 578 -24.71 -10.38 12.26
C GLN A 578 -25.81 -9.50 12.84
N ILE A 579 -26.86 -9.26 12.05
CA ILE A 579 -27.99 -8.43 12.43
C ILE A 579 -29.31 -9.22 12.33
N SER A 580 -30.27 -8.88 13.17
CA SER A 580 -31.60 -9.48 13.16
C SER A 580 -32.50 -8.70 12.19
N ILE A 581 -33.23 -9.40 11.31
CA ILE A 581 -34.19 -8.74 10.43
C ILE A 581 -35.22 -7.96 11.25
N GLU A 582 -35.65 -6.82 10.73
CA GLU A 582 -36.58 -5.86 11.35
C GLU A 582 -36.03 -5.14 12.60
N ASP A 583 -34.79 -5.40 13.02
CA ASP A 583 -34.10 -4.55 13.98
C ASP A 583 -33.39 -3.40 13.24
N THR A 584 -33.36 -2.25 13.90
CA THR A 584 -32.55 -1.11 13.47
C THR A 584 -31.23 -1.17 14.22
N VAL A 585 -30.12 -1.25 13.49
CA VAL A 585 -28.77 -1.26 14.06
C VAL A 585 -28.10 0.09 13.80
N GLU A 586 -27.47 0.65 14.83
CA GLU A 586 -26.75 1.92 14.75
C GLU A 586 -25.24 1.69 14.62
N TYR A 587 -24.56 2.56 13.87
CA TYR A 587 -23.10 2.58 13.74
C TYR A 587 -22.62 4.03 13.69
N SER A 588 -21.60 4.38 14.47
CA SER A 588 -21.00 5.72 14.43
C SER A 588 -19.82 5.76 13.45
N LEU A 589 -19.99 6.50 12.35
CA LEU A 589 -18.92 6.73 11.38
C LEU A 589 -18.08 7.93 11.80
N GLU A 590 -16.81 7.69 12.15
CA GLU A 590 -15.84 8.74 12.45
C GLU A 590 -15.24 9.32 11.16
N ILE A 591 -15.33 10.65 11.03
CA ILE A 591 -14.79 11.41 9.91
C ILE A 591 -13.89 12.52 10.46
N LYS A 592 -12.65 12.60 9.98
CA LYS A 592 -11.68 13.61 10.40
C LYS A 592 -11.39 14.60 9.28
N ASN A 593 -11.11 15.84 9.67
CA ASN A 593 -10.52 16.86 8.82
C ASN A 593 -9.10 17.15 9.34
N ARG A 594 -8.09 16.76 8.55
CA ARG A 594 -6.67 17.04 8.82
C ARG A 594 -6.18 18.32 8.17
N GLY A 595 -7.07 19.05 7.51
CA GLY A 595 -6.77 20.35 6.93
C GLY A 595 -6.83 21.50 7.95
N ILE A 596 -6.22 22.62 7.57
CA ILE A 596 -6.18 23.86 8.38
C ILE A 596 -7.40 24.78 8.17
N GLN A 597 -8.30 24.45 7.26
CA GLN A 597 -9.57 25.12 7.00
C GLN A 597 -10.75 24.18 7.30
N SER A 598 -11.95 24.75 7.46
CA SER A 598 -13.17 23.97 7.66
C SER A 598 -13.52 23.17 6.40
N LEU A 599 -13.74 21.87 6.56
CA LEU A 599 -14.23 20.95 5.53
C LEU A 599 -15.77 20.90 5.56
N GLN A 600 -16.41 21.02 4.41
CA GLN A 600 -17.86 20.85 4.25
C GLN A 600 -18.16 19.46 3.68
N ILE A 601 -18.95 18.68 4.41
CA ILE A 601 -19.56 17.45 3.91
C ILE A 601 -20.96 17.79 3.42
N SER A 602 -21.17 17.70 2.11
CA SER A 602 -22.42 18.08 1.44
C SER A 602 -23.49 16.99 1.49
N SER A 603 -23.09 15.72 1.53
CA SER A 603 -24.01 14.59 1.73
C SER A 603 -23.27 13.32 2.10
N ILE A 604 -23.93 12.43 2.85
CA ILE A 604 -23.56 11.02 2.99
C ILE A 604 -24.80 10.19 2.62
N THR A 605 -24.66 9.31 1.62
CA THR A 605 -25.81 8.57 1.06
C THR A 605 -25.48 7.11 0.81
N GLY A 606 -26.33 6.18 1.29
CA GLY A 606 -26.28 4.78 0.88
C GLY A 606 -26.84 4.61 -0.53
N LEU A 607 -26.02 4.15 -1.48
CA LEU A 607 -26.38 4.05 -2.90
C LEU A 607 -27.52 3.05 -3.17
N ARG A 608 -27.67 2.03 -2.33
CA ARG A 608 -28.82 1.09 -2.36
C ARG A 608 -29.90 1.45 -1.35
N GLY A 609 -29.66 2.47 -0.53
CA GLY A 609 -30.59 2.99 0.46
C GLY A 609 -30.86 2.06 1.65
N LEU A 610 -30.01 1.04 1.85
CA LEU A 610 -30.07 0.15 3.02
C LEU A 610 -29.57 0.87 4.27
N VAL A 611 -28.47 1.61 4.13
CA VAL A 611 -27.96 2.49 5.19
C VAL A 611 -28.64 3.85 5.10
N LYS A 612 -29.20 4.30 6.23
CA LYS A 612 -29.76 5.63 6.43
C LYS A 612 -28.83 6.46 7.28
N VAL A 613 -28.66 7.72 6.91
CA VAL A 613 -27.86 8.69 7.66
C VAL A 613 -28.82 9.61 8.39
N ASN A 614 -28.67 9.73 9.71
CA ASN A 614 -29.61 10.43 10.58
C ASN A 614 -29.17 11.87 10.90
N ASP A 615 -28.43 12.50 9.98
CA ASP A 615 -27.93 13.87 10.09
C ASP A 615 -28.48 14.81 9.03
N ILE A 616 -28.38 16.12 9.29
CA ILE A 616 -28.77 17.17 8.36
C ILE A 616 -27.51 17.70 7.67
N PHE A 617 -27.46 17.57 6.35
CA PHE A 617 -26.38 18.10 5.52
C PHE A 617 -26.75 19.46 4.89
N PRO A 618 -25.77 20.34 4.62
CA PRO A 618 -24.32 20.14 4.80
C PRO A 618 -23.87 20.21 6.27
N VAL A 619 -22.78 19.50 6.59
CA VAL A 619 -22.11 19.53 7.90
C VAL A 619 -20.70 20.10 7.73
N SER A 620 -20.31 21.00 8.63
CA SER A 620 -18.97 21.57 8.69
C SER A 620 -18.12 20.82 9.71
N VAL A 621 -16.98 20.27 9.29
CA VAL A 621 -15.94 19.70 10.16
C VAL A 621 -14.86 20.76 10.39
N PRO A 622 -14.65 21.25 11.63
CA PRO A 622 -13.62 22.23 11.92
C PRO A 622 -12.21 21.75 11.52
N PRO A 623 -11.24 22.67 11.34
CA PRO A 623 -9.84 22.31 11.11
C PRO A 623 -9.30 21.38 12.19
N MET A 624 -8.43 20.43 11.81
CA MET A 624 -7.73 19.53 12.74
C MET A 624 -8.65 18.81 13.74
N SER A 625 -9.86 18.45 13.32
CA SER A 625 -10.89 17.89 14.20
C SER A 625 -11.62 16.72 13.54
N GLY A 626 -12.59 16.13 14.23
CA GLY A 626 -13.44 15.09 13.67
C GLY A 626 -14.88 15.17 14.19
N ILE A 627 -15.75 14.47 13.50
CA ILE A 627 -17.16 14.29 13.86
C ILE A 627 -17.52 12.80 13.80
N SER A 628 -18.50 12.42 14.62
CA SER A 628 -19.14 11.11 14.57
C SER A 628 -20.51 11.26 13.91
N VAL A 629 -20.73 10.57 12.78
CA VAL A 629 -22.01 10.56 12.07
C VAL A 629 -22.75 9.25 12.36
N PRO A 630 -23.93 9.28 13.00
CA PRO A 630 -24.72 8.08 13.25
C PRO A 630 -25.37 7.56 11.95
N LEU A 631 -25.09 6.31 11.64
CA LEU A 631 -25.67 5.53 10.58
C LEU A 631 -26.68 4.55 11.16
N THR A 632 -27.75 4.28 10.43
CA THR A 632 -28.72 3.22 10.75
C THR A 632 -28.88 2.26 9.60
N LEU A 633 -28.91 0.97 9.92
CA LEU A 633 -29.19 -0.10 8.99
C LEU A 633 -30.49 -0.78 9.40
N PHE A 634 -31.42 -0.92 8.44
CA PHE A 634 -32.67 -1.65 8.62
C PHE A 634 -32.88 -2.58 7.43
N VAL A 635 -33.10 -3.86 7.72
CA VAL A 635 -33.22 -4.92 6.71
C VAL A 635 -34.41 -5.82 7.01
N THR A 636 -35.10 -6.28 5.95
CA THR A 636 -36.29 -7.14 6.08
C THR A 636 -36.09 -8.55 5.55
N GLU A 637 -34.96 -8.81 4.87
CA GLU A 637 -34.65 -10.09 4.24
C GLU A 637 -33.37 -10.67 4.83
N THR A 638 -33.30 -11.99 4.94
CA THR A 638 -32.13 -12.71 5.45
C THR A 638 -31.04 -12.87 4.39
N GLY A 639 -29.80 -13.09 4.84
CA GLY A 639 -28.61 -13.29 4.02
C GLY A 639 -27.71 -12.06 3.97
N THR A 640 -26.62 -12.16 3.21
CA THR A 640 -25.62 -11.09 3.10
C THR A 640 -26.18 -9.85 2.43
N GLN A 641 -26.18 -8.74 3.16
CA GLN A 641 -26.57 -7.42 2.70
C GLN A 641 -25.32 -6.61 2.34
N ARG A 642 -25.41 -5.84 1.25
CA ARG A 642 -24.32 -4.99 0.77
C ARG A 642 -24.86 -3.64 0.33
N ASP A 643 -24.21 -2.57 0.76
CA ASP A 643 -24.43 -1.19 0.32
C ASP A 643 -23.08 -0.50 0.06
N THR A 644 -23.11 0.74 -0.39
CA THR A 644 -21.95 1.62 -0.50
C THR A 644 -22.38 3.01 -0.06
N LEU A 645 -21.67 3.58 0.90
CA LEU A 645 -21.86 4.97 1.29
C LEU A 645 -21.04 5.85 0.38
N GLU A 646 -21.70 6.80 -0.28
CA GLU A 646 -21.06 7.90 -0.99
C GLU A 646 -21.03 9.12 -0.06
N ILE A 647 -19.82 9.58 0.25
CA ILE A 647 -19.54 10.75 1.09
C ILE A 647 -19.02 11.84 0.16
N VAL A 648 -19.78 12.92 -0.01
CA VAL A 648 -19.43 14.03 -0.92
C VAL A 648 -19.00 15.23 -0.09
N SER A 649 -17.80 15.73 -0.33
CA SER A 649 -17.20 16.85 0.40
C SER A 649 -16.63 17.92 -0.52
N ASP A 650 -16.19 19.03 0.06
CA ASP A 650 -15.42 20.08 -0.64
C ASP A 650 -13.89 19.92 -0.47
N ASP A 651 -13.44 18.72 -0.10
CA ASP A 651 -12.03 18.33 -0.21
C ASP A 651 -11.59 18.33 -1.69
N PRO A 652 -10.56 19.09 -2.07
CA PRO A 652 -10.12 19.18 -3.47
C PRO A 652 -9.51 17.88 -4.02
N ARG A 653 -8.93 17.04 -3.16
CA ARG A 653 -8.29 15.78 -3.55
C ARG A 653 -9.27 14.62 -3.55
N ASP A 654 -10.10 14.55 -2.52
CA ASP A 654 -11.06 13.46 -2.31
C ASP A 654 -12.51 13.99 -2.20
N PRO A 655 -13.06 14.63 -3.26
CA PRO A 655 -14.38 15.26 -3.22
C PRO A 655 -15.52 14.24 -3.08
N ALA A 656 -15.27 12.97 -3.39
CA ALA A 656 -16.22 11.88 -3.22
C ALA A 656 -15.51 10.59 -2.76
N ILE A 657 -15.86 10.10 -1.57
CA ILE A 657 -15.36 8.83 -1.03
C ILE A 657 -16.47 7.78 -1.12
N LEU A 658 -16.12 6.60 -1.62
CA LEU A 658 -17.00 5.42 -1.67
C LEU A 658 -16.57 4.41 -0.60
N LEU A 659 -17.42 4.21 0.40
CA LEU A 659 -17.16 3.32 1.53
C LEU A 659 -18.06 2.08 1.45
N PRO A 660 -17.51 0.88 1.17
CA PRO A 660 -18.29 -0.35 1.14
C PRO A 660 -18.90 -0.69 2.50
N VAL A 661 -20.14 -1.18 2.50
CA VAL A 661 -20.86 -1.60 3.71
C VAL A 661 -21.38 -3.03 3.57
N THR A 662 -21.20 -3.85 4.60
CA THR A 662 -21.71 -5.22 4.69
C THR A 662 -22.46 -5.50 5.99
N ALA A 663 -23.39 -6.46 5.94
CA ALA A 663 -24.02 -7.06 7.11
C ALA A 663 -24.52 -8.47 6.76
N GLU A 664 -24.62 -9.35 7.76
CA GLU A 664 -25.26 -10.67 7.63
C GLU A 664 -26.61 -10.66 8.34
N ALA A 665 -27.70 -10.61 7.58
CA ALA A 665 -29.05 -10.54 8.12
C ALA A 665 -29.60 -11.94 8.47
N MET A 666 -29.98 -12.15 9.72
CA MET A 666 -30.47 -13.41 10.26
C MET A 666 -31.96 -13.29 10.63
N PRO A 667 -32.70 -14.41 10.71
CA PRO A 667 -34.02 -14.42 11.34
C PRO A 667 -33.99 -13.80 12.74
N TYR A 668 -35.13 -13.27 13.21
CA TYR A 668 -35.22 -12.54 14.47
C TYR A 668 -34.43 -13.21 15.59
N PHE A 669 -33.50 -12.49 16.20
CA PHE A 669 -32.82 -12.95 17.40
C PHE A 669 -32.66 -11.83 18.41
N HIS A 670 -32.56 -12.19 19.68
CA HIS A 670 -32.19 -11.28 20.76
C HIS A 670 -30.95 -11.85 21.44
N THR A 671 -29.91 -11.04 21.57
CA THR A 671 -28.68 -11.41 22.28
C THR A 671 -28.55 -10.54 23.51
N ILE A 672 -28.15 -11.14 24.64
CA ILE A 672 -27.91 -10.46 25.90
C ILE A 672 -26.48 -10.80 26.31
N ASP A 673 -25.66 -9.78 26.48
CA ASP A 673 -24.29 -9.84 26.97
C ASP A 673 -24.23 -9.64 28.50
N ASN A 674 -23.16 -10.09 29.14
CA ASN A 674 -22.96 -9.86 30.58
C ASN A 674 -22.76 -8.39 30.97
N GLU A 675 -22.52 -7.49 30.01
CA GLU A 675 -22.45 -6.05 30.27
C GLU A 675 -23.80 -5.34 30.08
N ASP A 676 -24.85 -6.03 29.62
CA ASP A 676 -26.20 -5.46 29.47
C ASP A 676 -26.88 -5.30 30.84
N VAL A 677 -26.54 -4.22 31.55
CA VAL A 677 -26.94 -3.98 32.96
C VAL A 677 -28.45 -3.98 33.23
N GLU A 678 -29.29 -3.80 32.20
CA GLU A 678 -30.75 -3.87 32.31
C GLU A 678 -31.31 -5.28 32.09
N GLU A 679 -30.51 -6.20 31.54
CA GLU A 679 -30.91 -7.56 31.14
C GLU A 679 -30.02 -8.65 31.78
N TYR A 680 -28.96 -8.29 32.52
CA TYR A 680 -28.05 -9.23 33.19
C TYR A 680 -27.80 -8.88 34.66
N GLU A 681 -27.85 -9.89 35.52
CA GLU A 681 -27.60 -9.75 36.96
C GLU A 681 -26.82 -10.93 37.54
N GLU A 682 -25.96 -10.64 38.53
CA GLU A 682 -25.11 -11.62 39.20
C GLU A 682 -25.49 -11.78 40.68
N TYR A 683 -25.47 -13.02 41.16
CA TYR A 683 -25.72 -13.41 42.53
C TYR A 683 -24.59 -14.31 43.03
N GLY A 684 -24.01 -13.98 44.19
CA GLY A 684 -22.79 -14.63 44.68
C GLY A 684 -21.52 -13.85 44.31
N GLN A 685 -20.36 -14.49 44.41
CA GLN A 685 -19.08 -13.87 44.08
C GLN A 685 -18.67 -14.20 42.65
N TRP A 686 -18.77 -13.20 41.77
CA TRP A 686 -18.36 -13.26 40.37
C TRP A 686 -17.13 -12.40 40.13
N HIS A 687 -16.36 -12.77 39.11
CA HIS A 687 -15.10 -12.16 38.73
C HIS A 687 -15.07 -11.93 37.21
N THR A 688 -14.41 -10.85 36.78
CA THR A 688 -14.11 -10.64 35.36
C THR A 688 -13.05 -11.64 34.89
N SER A 689 -13.33 -12.32 33.79
CA SER A 689 -12.45 -13.26 33.11
C SER A 689 -11.44 -12.52 32.24
N VAL A 690 -10.20 -13.03 32.19
CA VAL A 690 -9.19 -12.58 31.21
C VAL A 690 -9.41 -13.16 29.81
N ALA A 691 -10.26 -14.19 29.71
CA ALA A 691 -10.73 -14.74 28.44
C ALA A 691 -12.16 -14.25 28.20
N GLN A 692 -12.43 -13.70 27.02
CA GLN A 692 -13.72 -13.17 26.57
C GLN A 692 -13.99 -13.63 25.14
N ILE A 693 -15.26 -13.70 24.74
CA ILE A 693 -15.60 -14.11 23.37
C ILE A 693 -16.76 -13.30 22.76
N TYR A 694 -17.67 -12.79 23.58
CA TYR A 694 -18.68 -11.82 23.14
C TYR A 694 -18.59 -10.57 24.01
N GLY A 695 -18.85 -9.40 23.43
CA GLY A 695 -18.72 -8.13 24.14
C GLY A 695 -17.29 -7.80 24.62
N PRO A 696 -17.16 -6.76 25.46
CA PRO A 696 -15.87 -6.28 25.95
C PRO A 696 -15.36 -7.03 27.19
N SER A 697 -16.11 -8.01 27.72
CA SER A 697 -15.86 -8.64 29.02
C SER A 697 -16.59 -9.98 29.13
N SER A 698 -16.13 -10.87 30.02
CA SER A 698 -16.78 -12.15 30.34
C SER A 698 -16.67 -12.45 31.83
N ARG A 699 -17.54 -13.31 32.38
CA ARG A 699 -17.72 -13.48 33.83
C ARG A 699 -17.51 -14.94 34.26
N TYR A 700 -16.95 -15.13 35.46
CA TYR A 700 -16.85 -16.45 36.08
C TYR A 700 -17.01 -16.41 37.60
N ALA A 701 -17.44 -17.51 38.18
CA ALA A 701 -17.49 -17.72 39.62
C ALA A 701 -16.90 -19.08 40.00
N TRP A 702 -16.28 -19.16 41.19
CA TRP A 702 -15.76 -20.42 41.72
C TRP A 702 -16.90 -21.37 42.10
N LEU A 703 -16.77 -22.64 41.73
CA LEU A 703 -17.76 -23.66 42.09
C LEU A 703 -17.80 -23.88 43.60
N ASN A 704 -18.97 -24.21 44.12
CA ASN A 704 -19.27 -24.47 45.53
C ASN A 704 -19.04 -23.26 46.46
N SER A 705 -19.15 -22.04 45.95
CA SER A 705 -19.16 -20.85 46.80
C SER A 705 -20.35 -20.87 47.78
N ASN A 706 -20.23 -20.16 48.90
CA ASN A 706 -21.35 -19.99 49.84
C ASN A 706 -21.70 -18.50 50.00
N PRO A 707 -22.84 -18.03 49.46
CA PRO A 707 -23.86 -18.79 48.71
C PRO A 707 -23.35 -19.26 47.33
N LEU A 708 -24.00 -20.29 46.76
CA LEU A 708 -23.71 -20.76 45.40
C LEU A 708 -23.93 -19.63 44.39
N ALA A 709 -23.04 -19.54 43.41
CA ALA A 709 -23.11 -18.52 42.39
C ALA A 709 -24.22 -18.79 41.38
N SER A 710 -24.92 -17.74 40.97
CA SER A 710 -25.85 -17.77 39.85
C SER A 710 -25.88 -16.44 39.11
N ALA A 711 -26.15 -16.48 37.82
CA ALA A 711 -26.38 -15.29 37.00
C ALA A 711 -27.74 -15.40 36.31
N ARG A 712 -28.38 -14.27 36.05
CA ARG A 712 -29.69 -14.17 35.41
C ARG A 712 -29.58 -13.27 34.19
N PHE A 713 -29.89 -13.83 33.03
CA PHE A 713 -30.23 -13.08 31.83
C PHE A 713 -31.75 -12.94 31.76
N HIS A 714 -32.28 -11.75 31.52
CA HIS A 714 -33.71 -11.53 31.45
C HIS A 714 -34.08 -10.54 30.35
N THR A 715 -35.17 -10.82 29.64
CA THR A 715 -35.61 -10.00 28.50
C THR A 715 -37.10 -10.19 28.20
N LYS A 716 -37.61 -9.40 27.27
CA LYS A 716 -38.92 -9.56 26.63
C LYS A 716 -38.75 -9.65 25.12
N LEU A 717 -38.93 -10.86 24.58
CA LEU A 717 -38.83 -11.09 23.14
C LEU A 717 -39.97 -10.41 22.37
N LYS A 718 -39.68 -9.87 21.19
CA LYS A 718 -40.64 -9.15 20.35
C LYS A 718 -41.60 -10.07 19.60
N LYS A 719 -41.13 -11.28 19.24
CA LYS A 719 -41.90 -12.24 18.45
C LYS A 719 -42.35 -13.42 19.31
N ASN A 720 -43.46 -14.03 18.92
CA ASN A 720 -43.96 -15.24 19.54
C ASN A 720 -43.51 -16.42 18.68
N GLY A 721 -43.01 -17.49 19.27
CA GLY A 721 -42.56 -18.61 18.45
C GLY A 721 -41.64 -19.58 19.14
N THR A 722 -41.10 -20.50 18.36
CA THR A 722 -40.11 -21.47 18.79
C THR A 722 -38.72 -20.86 18.64
N TYR A 723 -38.00 -20.73 19.75
CA TYR A 723 -36.65 -20.21 19.81
C TYR A 723 -35.65 -21.34 20.05
N ASP A 724 -34.55 -21.33 19.30
CA ASP A 724 -33.32 -21.96 19.72
C ASP A 724 -32.59 -21.02 20.67
N ILE A 725 -32.13 -21.58 21.77
CA ILE A 725 -31.52 -20.84 22.87
C ILE A 725 -30.07 -21.28 22.92
N TYR A 726 -29.17 -20.32 22.84
CA TYR A 726 -27.74 -20.53 22.80
C TYR A 726 -27.07 -19.84 23.98
N GLU A 727 -25.99 -20.44 24.44
CA GLU A 727 -24.96 -19.78 25.23
C GLU A 727 -23.73 -19.57 24.36
N ILE A 728 -22.92 -18.58 24.70
CA ILE A 728 -21.52 -18.56 24.31
C ILE A 728 -20.71 -18.31 25.58
N VAL A 729 -19.61 -19.03 25.73
CA VAL A 729 -18.63 -18.82 26.80
C VAL A 729 -17.23 -18.94 26.20
N PRO A 730 -16.21 -18.28 26.79
CA PRO A 730 -14.85 -18.33 26.25
C PRO A 730 -14.33 -19.76 26.11
N GLN A 731 -13.52 -20.02 25.08
CA GLN A 731 -12.92 -21.33 24.85
C GLN A 731 -12.05 -21.73 26.06
N THR A 732 -12.50 -22.72 26.83
CA THR A 732 -11.88 -23.08 28.11
C THR A 732 -11.98 -24.57 28.41
N VAL A 733 -11.09 -25.05 29.28
CA VAL A 733 -11.09 -26.44 29.79
C VAL A 733 -11.27 -26.50 31.31
N ASN A 734 -11.49 -25.34 31.95
CA ASN A 734 -11.61 -25.22 33.41
C ASN A 734 -13.04 -24.89 33.87
N SER A 735 -14.02 -24.94 32.98
CA SER A 735 -15.41 -24.64 33.27
C SER A 735 -16.14 -25.88 33.78
N THR A 736 -17.28 -25.71 34.45
CA THR A 736 -18.09 -26.81 34.97
C THR A 736 -18.66 -27.67 33.84
N ASP A 737 -18.67 -28.99 34.06
CA ASP A 737 -19.40 -29.95 33.22
C ASP A 737 -20.90 -30.05 33.54
N ASP A 738 -21.36 -29.35 34.58
CA ASP A 738 -22.70 -29.49 35.14
C ASP A 738 -23.33 -28.13 35.50
N ALA A 739 -23.20 -27.12 34.62
CA ALA A 739 -23.92 -25.86 34.82
C ALA A 739 -25.43 -26.06 34.62
N LEU A 740 -26.25 -25.59 35.57
CA LEU A 740 -27.70 -25.67 35.46
C LEU A 740 -28.27 -24.39 34.84
N TYR A 741 -28.89 -24.55 33.68
CA TYR A 741 -29.62 -23.51 32.96
C TYR A 741 -31.12 -23.66 33.22
N GLU A 742 -31.73 -22.72 33.94
CA GLU A 742 -33.18 -22.70 34.17
C GLU A 742 -33.84 -21.57 33.38
N ILE A 743 -34.83 -21.91 32.55
CA ILE A 743 -35.58 -20.94 31.76
C ILE A 743 -36.96 -20.79 32.37
N LYS A 744 -37.30 -19.57 32.77
CA LYS A 744 -38.58 -19.20 33.36
C LYS A 744 -39.30 -18.20 32.47
N VAL A 745 -40.62 -18.30 32.44
CA VAL A 745 -41.51 -17.36 31.76
C VAL A 745 -42.52 -16.85 32.78
N ASN A 746 -42.56 -15.54 33.00
CA ASN A 746 -43.34 -14.86 34.03
C ASN A 746 -43.13 -15.49 35.42
N GLY A 747 -41.86 -15.78 35.76
CA GLY A 747 -41.46 -16.44 37.01
C GLY A 747 -41.75 -17.95 37.10
N VAL A 748 -42.42 -18.54 36.11
CA VAL A 748 -42.73 -19.98 36.08
C VAL A 748 -41.66 -20.74 35.31
N LEU A 749 -41.01 -21.71 35.96
CA LEU A 749 -40.03 -22.61 35.34
C LEU A 749 -40.63 -23.37 34.16
N GLN A 750 -40.07 -23.19 32.98
CA GLN A 750 -40.46 -23.88 31.74
C GLN A 750 -39.54 -25.07 31.45
N ALA A 751 -38.23 -24.89 31.61
CA ALA A 751 -37.25 -25.95 31.37
C ALA A 751 -35.98 -25.76 32.21
N SER A 752 -35.26 -26.87 32.39
CA SER A 752 -33.96 -26.93 33.04
C SER A 752 -33.03 -27.78 32.18
N TYR A 753 -31.82 -27.30 31.93
CA TYR A 753 -30.78 -27.99 31.14
C TYR A 753 -29.49 -28.06 31.93
N HIS A 754 -28.83 -29.21 31.94
CA HIS A 754 -27.47 -29.35 32.46
C HIS A 754 -26.51 -29.28 31.28
N VAL A 755 -25.58 -28.33 31.33
CA VAL A 755 -24.68 -28.01 30.22
C VAL A 755 -23.24 -28.15 30.66
N ASN A 756 -22.45 -28.85 29.84
CA ASN A 756 -21.01 -28.91 29.99
C ASN A 756 -20.38 -27.70 29.28
N GLN A 757 -19.98 -26.70 30.05
CA GLN A 757 -19.45 -25.44 29.53
C GLN A 757 -18.06 -25.56 28.89
N ASN A 758 -17.44 -26.76 28.89
CA ASN A 758 -16.22 -27.01 28.13
C ASN A 758 -16.51 -27.45 26.69
N GLU A 759 -17.65 -28.11 26.46
CA GLU A 759 -17.99 -28.69 25.16
C GLU A 759 -18.52 -27.61 24.21
N GLY A 760 -17.79 -27.33 23.12
CA GLY A 760 -18.18 -26.32 22.13
C GLY A 760 -17.89 -24.87 22.54
N SER A 761 -17.27 -24.65 23.71
CA SER A 761 -16.82 -23.34 24.17
C SER A 761 -15.98 -22.60 23.13
N GLY A 762 -16.10 -21.27 23.08
CA GLY A 762 -15.59 -20.42 22.01
C GLY A 762 -16.53 -20.27 20.81
N ASN A 763 -17.69 -20.93 20.81
CA ASN A 763 -18.74 -20.80 19.79
C ASN A 763 -20.13 -20.74 20.45
N TRP A 764 -21.15 -20.31 19.71
CA TRP A 764 -22.55 -20.41 20.15
C TRP A 764 -22.96 -21.88 20.30
N VAL A 765 -23.20 -22.32 21.53
CA VAL A 765 -23.65 -23.67 21.89
C VAL A 765 -25.14 -23.65 22.17
N LYS A 766 -25.90 -24.49 21.46
CA LYS A 766 -27.34 -24.62 21.68
C LYS A 766 -27.64 -25.37 22.97
N ILE A 767 -28.26 -24.71 23.93
CA ILE A 767 -28.65 -25.31 25.21
C ILE A 767 -30.06 -25.90 25.19
N GLY A 768 -30.96 -25.37 24.35
CA GLY A 768 -32.35 -25.80 24.34
C GLY A 768 -33.19 -25.22 23.20
N ARG A 769 -34.44 -25.68 23.13
CA ARG A 769 -35.46 -25.17 22.20
C ARG A 769 -36.78 -25.06 22.92
N LEU A 770 -37.39 -23.87 22.93
CA LEU A 770 -38.65 -23.62 23.62
C LEU A 770 -39.57 -22.71 22.83
N TYR A 771 -40.87 -22.88 23.01
CA TYR A 771 -41.83 -21.87 22.59
C TYR A 771 -41.84 -20.74 23.63
N LEU A 772 -41.54 -19.52 23.20
CA LEU A 772 -41.50 -18.33 24.05
C LEU A 772 -42.55 -17.31 23.54
N PRO A 773 -43.49 -16.87 24.39
CA PRO A 773 -44.47 -15.86 23.98
C PRO A 773 -43.86 -14.46 23.92
N ALA A 774 -44.22 -13.69 22.90
CA ALA A 774 -43.85 -12.28 22.79
C ALA A 774 -44.28 -11.49 24.04
N GLY A 775 -43.44 -10.55 24.48
CA GLY A 775 -43.73 -9.62 25.59
C GLY A 775 -43.82 -10.25 26.98
N SER A 776 -43.67 -11.57 27.11
CA SER A 776 -43.56 -12.23 28.42
C SER A 776 -42.18 -12.00 29.02
N ASP A 777 -42.13 -11.94 30.35
CA ASP A 777 -40.88 -11.83 31.09
C ASP A 777 -40.13 -13.17 31.05
N ILE A 778 -39.01 -13.21 30.33
CA ILE A 778 -38.21 -14.42 30.14
C ILE A 778 -36.95 -14.27 30.99
N GLU A 779 -36.70 -15.24 31.86
CA GLU A 779 -35.46 -15.32 32.64
C GLU A 779 -34.73 -16.61 32.28
N LEU A 780 -33.44 -16.50 31.95
CA LEU A 780 -32.50 -17.61 31.82
C LEU A 780 -31.50 -17.50 32.96
N TRP A 781 -31.55 -18.44 33.88
CA TRP A 781 -30.66 -18.53 35.02
C TRP A 781 -29.53 -19.51 34.73
N VAL A 782 -28.30 -19.11 34.97
CA VAL A 782 -27.10 -19.96 34.95
C VAL A 782 -26.67 -20.19 36.39
N LYS A 783 -26.68 -21.44 36.86
CA LYS A 783 -26.53 -21.78 38.27
C LYS A 783 -25.47 -22.83 38.50
N ASP A 784 -24.65 -22.59 39.52
CA ASP A 784 -23.79 -23.63 40.08
C ASP A 784 -24.67 -24.69 40.78
N THR A 785 -24.53 -25.95 40.35
CA THR A 785 -25.25 -27.09 40.93
C THR A 785 -24.59 -27.62 42.20
N GLY A 786 -23.31 -27.28 42.43
CA GLY A 786 -22.44 -27.88 43.42
C GLY A 786 -22.09 -29.34 43.19
N ASN A 787 -22.48 -29.92 42.03
CA ASN A 787 -22.32 -31.35 41.73
C ASN A 787 -21.33 -31.64 40.59
N SER A 788 -20.66 -30.61 40.07
CA SER A 788 -19.71 -30.74 38.95
C SER A 788 -18.58 -31.74 39.25
N THR A 789 -18.18 -32.50 38.22
CA THR A 789 -17.09 -33.47 38.31
C THR A 789 -15.79 -33.00 37.63
N THR A 790 -15.84 -31.90 36.88
CA THR A 790 -14.69 -31.31 36.17
C THR A 790 -14.76 -29.78 36.14
N GLY A 791 -13.60 -29.13 36.03
CA GLY A 791 -13.51 -27.66 36.09
C GLY A 791 -13.54 -27.09 37.50
N ALA A 792 -13.22 -25.81 37.61
CA ALA A 792 -13.17 -25.08 38.88
C ALA A 792 -14.16 -23.90 38.94
N VAL A 793 -14.75 -23.53 37.79
CA VAL A 793 -15.58 -22.33 37.68
C VAL A 793 -16.85 -22.58 36.87
N ILE A 794 -17.90 -21.84 37.19
CA ILE A 794 -19.04 -21.60 36.29
C ILE A 794 -18.82 -20.28 35.55
N ARG A 795 -19.26 -20.20 34.30
CA ARG A 795 -19.08 -19.02 33.44
C ARG A 795 -20.38 -18.47 32.91
N THR A 796 -20.35 -17.18 32.57
CA THR A 796 -21.37 -16.49 31.78
C THR A 796 -20.68 -15.45 30.91
N ASP A 797 -21.11 -15.34 29.66
CA ASP A 797 -20.67 -14.31 28.73
C ASP A 797 -21.95 -13.76 28.07
N ALA A 798 -22.39 -14.33 26.95
CA ALA A 798 -23.66 -13.97 26.33
C ALA A 798 -24.63 -15.14 26.10
N VAL A 799 -25.92 -14.82 26.01
CA VAL A 799 -26.97 -15.76 25.58
C VAL A 799 -27.73 -15.21 24.37
N ARG A 800 -28.20 -16.10 23.51
CA ARG A 800 -28.95 -15.72 22.30
C ARG A 800 -30.23 -16.53 22.17
N PHE A 801 -31.34 -15.83 21.97
CA PHE A 801 -32.63 -16.40 21.59
C PHE A 801 -32.83 -16.20 20.09
N SER A 802 -32.65 -17.24 19.28
CA SER A 802 -32.84 -17.19 17.83
C SER A 802 -34.18 -17.81 17.43
N LEU A 803 -35.05 -17.02 16.80
CA LEU A 803 -36.34 -17.49 16.31
C LEU A 803 -36.14 -18.48 15.17
N LEU A 804 -36.66 -19.70 15.37
CA LEU A 804 -36.67 -20.73 14.34
C LEU A 804 -37.96 -20.68 13.53
N GLU A 805 -39.09 -20.55 14.22
CA GLU A 805 -40.43 -20.58 13.63
C GLU A 805 -41.35 -19.66 14.42
N GLU A 806 -41.94 -18.67 13.74
CA GLU A 806 -42.91 -17.76 14.34
C GLU A 806 -44.24 -18.49 14.61
N GLY A 807 -44.78 -18.33 15.81
CA GLY A 807 -46.08 -18.87 16.18
C GLY A 807 -47.21 -17.99 15.68
N THR A 808 -48.36 -18.60 15.37
CA THR A 808 -49.60 -17.84 15.16
C THR A 808 -50.30 -17.66 16.50
N ALA A 809 -50.88 -16.47 16.75
CA ALA A 809 -51.49 -16.10 18.03
C ALA A 809 -52.57 -17.08 18.56
N ILE A 810 -53.08 -17.97 17.70
CA ILE A 810 -54.09 -18.99 18.01
C ILE A 810 -53.48 -20.21 18.76
N ASP A 811 -52.17 -20.45 18.69
CA ASP A 811 -51.53 -21.63 19.33
C ASP A 811 -51.15 -21.40 20.82
N SER A 812 -51.40 -20.20 21.34
CA SER A 812 -50.98 -19.76 22.69
C SER A 812 -51.78 -20.36 23.87
N ARG A 813 -52.75 -21.26 23.63
CA ARG A 813 -53.63 -21.80 24.69
C ARG A 813 -53.44 -23.27 25.06
N GLU A 814 -52.59 -24.06 24.40
CA GLU A 814 -52.50 -25.50 24.72
C GLU A 814 -51.09 -26.14 24.71
N LYS A 815 -50.02 -25.42 25.08
CA LYS A 815 -48.72 -26.05 25.38
C LYS A 815 -48.06 -25.61 26.70
N GLY A 816 -48.88 -25.32 27.72
CA GLY A 816 -48.43 -25.42 29.12
C GLY A 816 -48.38 -26.89 29.55
N PHE A 817 -47.33 -27.30 30.26
CA PHE A 817 -47.06 -28.63 30.84
C PHE A 817 -48.15 -29.71 30.70
N ALA A 818 -47.78 -30.87 30.14
CA ALA A 818 -48.65 -32.04 30.09
C ALA A 818 -49.26 -32.34 31.47
N SER A 819 -50.57 -32.14 31.56
CA SER A 819 -51.37 -32.29 32.79
C SER A 819 -51.57 -33.75 33.22
N SER A 820 -50.94 -34.69 32.51
CA SER A 820 -51.11 -36.13 32.68
C SER A 820 -49.78 -36.87 32.57
N PHE A 821 -49.73 -38.07 33.13
CA PHE A 821 -48.63 -39.01 32.91
C PHE A 821 -48.58 -39.39 31.42
N ALA A 822 -47.37 -39.43 30.87
CA ALA A 822 -47.16 -39.84 29.48
C ALA A 822 -45.90 -40.68 29.34
N LEU A 823 -45.99 -41.80 28.62
CA LEU A 823 -44.85 -42.51 28.06
C LEU A 823 -44.79 -42.19 26.56
N ALA A 824 -43.71 -41.59 26.10
CA ALA A 824 -43.50 -41.26 24.68
C ALA A 824 -43.08 -42.50 23.88
N GLN A 825 -43.24 -42.42 22.56
CA GLN A 825 -42.67 -43.42 21.67
C GLN A 825 -41.14 -43.27 21.67
N ASN A 826 -40.41 -44.37 21.84
CA ASN A 826 -38.95 -44.38 21.75
C ASN A 826 -38.48 -43.81 20.40
N TYR A 827 -37.38 -43.06 20.38
CA TYR A 827 -36.80 -42.50 19.17
C TYR A 827 -35.28 -42.76 19.12
N PRO A 828 -34.73 -43.28 18.00
CA PRO A 828 -35.46 -43.74 16.81
C PRO A 828 -36.33 -44.97 17.10
N ASN A 829 -37.35 -45.24 16.27
CA ASN A 829 -38.10 -46.50 16.24
C ASN A 829 -38.59 -46.80 14.82
N PRO A 830 -38.06 -47.82 14.12
CA PRO A 830 -37.11 -48.80 14.62
C PRO A 830 -35.72 -48.24 15.00
N PHE A 831 -34.98 -48.88 15.89
CA PHE A 831 -33.68 -48.40 16.41
C PHE A 831 -32.55 -49.41 16.22
N ASN A 832 -31.28 -48.95 16.24
CA ASN A 832 -30.08 -49.80 16.11
C ASN A 832 -28.86 -49.24 16.87
N PRO A 833 -28.26 -49.98 17.82
CA PRO A 833 -28.95 -50.73 18.85
C PRO A 833 -29.37 -49.82 20.02
N ARG A 834 -29.22 -48.48 19.90
CA ARG A 834 -29.57 -47.50 20.93
C ARG A 834 -30.82 -46.72 20.57
N THR A 835 -31.67 -46.48 21.55
CA THR A 835 -32.86 -45.63 21.43
C THR A 835 -33.09 -44.87 22.72
N THR A 836 -33.78 -43.75 22.60
CA THR A 836 -34.11 -42.89 23.72
C THR A 836 -35.59 -43.01 24.02
N ILE A 837 -35.93 -43.27 25.28
CA ILE A 837 -37.31 -43.34 25.78
C ILE A 837 -37.56 -42.16 26.69
N GLU A 838 -38.61 -41.41 26.39
CA GLU A 838 -39.00 -40.23 27.17
C GLU A 838 -40.32 -40.48 27.90
N TYR A 839 -40.45 -39.99 29.13
CA TYR A 839 -41.69 -40.04 29.89
C TYR A 839 -41.86 -38.80 30.79
N THR A 840 -43.11 -38.48 31.10
CA THR A 840 -43.47 -37.28 31.88
C THR A 840 -44.25 -37.66 33.14
N ILE A 841 -43.89 -37.03 34.25
CA ILE A 841 -44.61 -37.07 35.53
C ILE A 841 -45.27 -35.70 35.75
N PRO A 842 -46.60 -35.63 35.92
CA PRO A 842 -47.33 -34.36 35.95
C PRO A 842 -47.04 -33.55 37.23
N ALA A 843 -47.07 -32.22 37.10
CA ALA A 843 -46.79 -31.25 38.17
C ALA A 843 -47.71 -31.37 39.42
N LYS A 844 -48.87 -32.03 39.30
CA LYS A 844 -49.81 -32.25 40.42
C LYS A 844 -49.36 -33.36 41.39
N SER A 845 -48.25 -34.05 41.15
CA SER A 845 -47.71 -35.04 42.08
C SER A 845 -46.89 -34.38 43.21
N SER A 846 -47.54 -34.08 44.33
CA SER A 846 -46.94 -33.35 45.47
C SER A 846 -45.90 -34.14 46.28
N THR A 847 -45.65 -35.41 45.95
CA THR A 847 -44.68 -36.29 46.62
C THR A 847 -43.89 -37.11 45.58
N PRO A 848 -42.61 -37.46 45.83
CA PRO A 848 -41.83 -38.32 44.94
C PRO A 848 -42.51 -39.68 44.76
N LEU A 849 -42.75 -40.08 43.50
CA LEU A 849 -43.38 -41.35 43.14
C LEU A 849 -42.30 -42.37 42.75
N LEU A 850 -42.46 -43.62 43.17
CA LEU A 850 -41.63 -44.71 42.66
C LEU A 850 -41.97 -44.96 41.19
N VAL A 851 -40.99 -44.78 40.32
CA VAL A 851 -41.11 -44.98 38.87
C VAL A 851 -40.29 -46.19 38.46
N ARG A 852 -40.93 -47.11 37.75
CA ARG A 852 -40.30 -48.29 37.19
C ARG A 852 -40.54 -48.39 35.68
N LEU A 853 -39.46 -48.26 34.90
CA LEU A 853 -39.48 -48.48 33.46
C LEU A 853 -38.78 -49.80 33.13
N THR A 854 -39.50 -50.75 32.53
CA THR A 854 -39.00 -52.11 32.30
C THR A 854 -39.24 -52.56 30.86
N VAL A 855 -38.22 -53.17 30.25
CA VAL A 855 -38.25 -53.74 28.90
C VAL A 855 -38.56 -55.24 28.96
N TYR A 856 -39.39 -55.71 28.04
CA TYR A 856 -39.83 -57.09 27.86
C TYR A 856 -39.64 -57.53 26.40
N ASN A 857 -39.40 -58.82 26.17
CA ASN A 857 -39.44 -59.41 24.83
C ASN A 857 -40.87 -59.77 24.40
N ALA A 858 -41.03 -60.26 23.17
CA ALA A 858 -42.33 -60.66 22.62
C ALA A 858 -43.03 -61.80 23.39
N LEU A 859 -42.31 -62.59 24.20
CA LEU A 859 -42.88 -63.63 25.06
C LEU A 859 -43.30 -63.10 26.45
N GLY A 860 -43.13 -61.80 26.71
CA GLY A 860 -43.41 -61.18 28.00
C GLY A 860 -42.33 -61.43 29.06
N GLN A 861 -41.16 -61.94 28.69
CA GLN A 861 -40.04 -62.12 29.60
C GLN A 861 -39.35 -60.78 29.84
N LYS A 862 -39.03 -60.47 31.11
CA LYS A 862 -38.32 -59.24 31.50
C LYS A 862 -36.89 -59.28 30.98
N ILE A 863 -36.50 -58.28 30.20
CA ILE A 863 -35.18 -58.16 29.58
C ILE A 863 -34.29 -57.17 30.36
N ALA A 864 -34.81 -56.00 30.71
CA ALA A 864 -34.05 -54.99 31.44
C ALA A 864 -34.98 -54.10 32.28
N VAL A 865 -34.46 -53.57 33.39
CA VAL A 865 -35.10 -52.47 34.13
C VAL A 865 -34.25 -51.24 33.88
N LEU A 866 -34.82 -50.23 33.24
CA LEU A 866 -34.12 -49.01 32.83
C LEU A 866 -34.18 -47.93 33.92
N VAL A 867 -35.26 -47.94 34.71
CA VAL A 867 -35.50 -47.01 35.82
C VAL A 867 -36.19 -47.78 36.94
N ASP A 868 -35.76 -47.61 38.19
CA ASP A 868 -36.42 -48.12 39.40
C ASP A 868 -36.10 -47.23 40.62
N GLU A 869 -36.60 -45.99 40.60
CA GLU A 869 -36.26 -44.98 41.61
C GLU A 869 -37.40 -43.98 41.85
N LYS A 870 -37.31 -43.19 42.92
CA LYS A 870 -38.29 -42.14 43.22
C LYS A 870 -38.00 -40.91 42.36
N LYS A 871 -38.97 -40.46 41.56
CA LYS A 871 -38.89 -39.25 40.73
C LYS A 871 -39.95 -38.22 41.14
N THR A 872 -39.62 -36.94 41.02
CA THR A 872 -40.54 -35.80 41.21
C THR A 872 -41.25 -35.45 39.90
N ALA A 873 -42.09 -34.42 39.88
CA ALA A 873 -42.66 -33.94 38.63
C ALA A 873 -41.55 -33.47 37.66
N GLY A 874 -41.68 -33.80 36.38
CA GLY A 874 -40.66 -33.51 35.37
C GLY A 874 -40.76 -34.39 34.13
N ARG A 875 -39.98 -34.04 33.11
CA ARG A 875 -39.79 -34.82 31.89
C ARG A 875 -38.45 -35.54 31.98
N TYR A 876 -38.46 -36.84 31.75
CA TYR A 876 -37.30 -37.70 31.95
C TYR A 876 -36.99 -38.46 30.68
N THR A 877 -35.69 -38.64 30.44
CA THR A 877 -35.16 -39.30 29.25
C THR A 877 -34.22 -40.40 29.69
N VAL A 878 -34.36 -41.59 29.11
CA VAL A 878 -33.49 -42.74 29.39
C VAL A 878 -33.11 -43.45 28.11
N THR A 879 -31.82 -43.76 27.98
CA THR A 879 -31.29 -44.47 26.83
C THR A 879 -31.33 -45.97 27.07
N PHE A 880 -31.82 -46.73 26.10
CA PHE A 880 -31.77 -48.19 26.09
C PHE A 880 -30.75 -48.67 25.06
N ASP A 881 -29.73 -49.41 25.50
CA ASP A 881 -28.76 -50.09 24.65
C ASP A 881 -29.10 -51.58 24.53
N ALA A 882 -29.48 -52.00 23.33
CA ALA A 882 -29.89 -53.36 23.02
C ALA A 882 -28.82 -54.16 22.25
N SER A 883 -27.54 -53.76 22.33
CA SER A 883 -26.43 -54.37 21.57
C SER A 883 -26.29 -55.90 21.77
N GLY A 884 -26.71 -56.42 22.92
CA GLY A 884 -26.73 -57.85 23.25
C GLY A 884 -28.01 -58.61 22.86
N LEU A 885 -28.99 -57.96 22.23
CA LEU A 885 -30.30 -58.54 21.93
C LEU A 885 -30.49 -58.80 20.42
N ALA A 886 -31.37 -59.74 20.07
CA ALA A 886 -31.68 -60.09 18.68
C ALA A 886 -32.68 -59.10 18.06
N SER A 887 -32.60 -58.86 16.74
CA SER A 887 -33.58 -58.05 16.00
C SER A 887 -34.99 -58.57 16.23
N GLY A 888 -35.95 -57.67 16.46
CA GLY A 888 -37.32 -58.08 16.77
C GLY A 888 -38.12 -57.03 17.52
N VAL A 889 -39.32 -57.43 17.94
CA VAL A 889 -40.25 -56.59 18.67
C VAL A 889 -40.03 -56.73 20.17
N TYR A 890 -39.88 -55.60 20.83
CA TYR A 890 -39.80 -55.47 22.28
C TYR A 890 -40.88 -54.54 22.79
N TYR A 891 -41.19 -54.63 24.08
CA TYR A 891 -42.14 -53.78 24.75
C TYR A 891 -41.48 -53.13 25.95
N TYR A 892 -41.81 -51.89 26.24
CA TYR A 892 -41.41 -51.22 27.47
C TYR A 892 -42.63 -50.73 28.22
N ARG A 893 -42.61 -50.89 29.54
CA ARG A 893 -43.71 -50.58 30.44
C ARG A 893 -43.23 -49.60 31.49
N LEU A 894 -43.92 -48.47 31.60
CA LEU A 894 -43.77 -47.51 32.67
C LEU A 894 -44.84 -47.77 33.74
N ASN A 895 -44.39 -47.93 34.99
CA ASN A 895 -45.24 -47.92 36.16
C ASN A 895 -44.87 -46.71 37.03
N ALA A 896 -45.84 -45.86 37.34
CA ALA A 896 -45.66 -44.70 38.21
C ALA A 896 -46.90 -44.52 39.10
N GLY A 897 -46.85 -44.99 40.34
CA GLY A 897 -48.03 -45.02 41.23
C GLY A 897 -49.14 -45.92 40.66
N SER A 898 -50.33 -45.36 40.43
CA SER A 898 -51.46 -46.05 39.78
C SER A 898 -51.45 -45.98 38.25
N PHE A 899 -50.49 -45.27 37.64
CA PHE A 899 -50.35 -45.17 36.20
C PHE A 899 -49.50 -46.30 35.64
N GLU A 900 -50.02 -46.99 34.62
CA GLU A 900 -49.32 -48.00 33.86
C GLU A 900 -49.52 -47.75 32.35
N GLN A 901 -48.43 -47.68 31.60
CA GLN A 901 -48.49 -47.58 30.13
C GLN A 901 -47.42 -48.46 29.48
N ILE A 902 -47.79 -49.16 28.41
CA ILE A 902 -46.90 -50.02 27.63
C ILE A 902 -46.80 -49.48 26.21
N ARG A 903 -45.59 -49.48 25.65
CA ARG A 903 -45.34 -49.19 24.24
C ARG A 903 -44.44 -50.22 23.59
N LYS A 904 -44.56 -50.33 22.26
CA LYS A 904 -43.81 -51.25 21.41
C LYS A 904 -42.61 -50.55 20.82
N MET A 905 -41.46 -51.21 20.77
CA MET A 905 -40.27 -50.78 20.01
C MET A 905 -39.78 -51.91 19.10
N ILE A 906 -39.13 -51.54 18.00
CA ILE A 906 -38.59 -52.47 17.00
C ILE A 906 -37.08 -52.27 16.95
N LEU A 907 -36.32 -53.30 17.33
CA LEU A 907 -34.86 -53.31 17.18
C LEU A 907 -34.54 -53.82 15.77
N LEU A 908 -33.87 -52.98 14.97
CA LEU A 908 -33.21 -53.38 13.74
C LEU A 908 -31.73 -53.57 14.05
N ARG A 909 -31.22 -54.75 13.76
CA ARG A 909 -29.79 -55.02 13.69
C ARG A 909 -29.47 -55.55 12.31
#